data_AF-K1QK28-F1
#
_entry.id   AF-K1QK28-F1
#
_cell.length_a   1.000
_cell.length_b   1.000
_cell.length_c   1.000
_cell.angle_alpha   90.00
_cell.angle_beta   90.00
_cell.angle_gamma   90.00
#
_symmetry.space_group_name_H-M   'P 1'
#
loop_
_entity.id
_entity.type
_entity.pdbx_description
1 polymer ?
#
loop_
_entity_poly.entity_id
_entity_poly.type
_entity_poly.pdbx_seq_one_letter_code
_entity_poly.pdbx_strand_id
1 'polypeptide(L)'
;MSKSALKISFLLCLLCIFVVTLTESQKYKPTWESIDSRPIPEWYDDAKIGMFITWGVYSVPSMSSEWFWWFWKGQPQSYIVDFMKKYYPPKWTYADFAKDFRAEFYNPKKWRDIIVSSGAKYIVFTSKHSDGYSLYPTNVTYQWNSRDVGAKRDLIGDLQVALKGSGVRFGLYHAMIEWFNPIWLADQRNNLTTQHYVKDYIFPQLREIINTYKPDMLWNDAGWLAPSWYWNATVFLAWLYNESPVKDYILTNDRWGSDCFCKHGGVWTCSDRFHPGHVMPHKWVNAMTIDKGSWGYRRNADLRDFYTIEELLKEVIYTISFGGNILINVGPTSWGTLAPIYEERFGQLGSWLKVNGEAIYKTTPWIHQNDTLSNRVWYTASKKDKSTIYSLLLDWPVDNEVTLGALKDIPVSNVTLLGSEAVMKFSQESVGLRVVFPYLNIRQMPCLLCNVVRRSPSCSGNVCEFKWTIDYKFTMMWYNKTSEETEYQPIVQDSTGFVKRRSTTKDCKETHTVVTLSEFKELVSTADGDYRMVYAINGQIPGPEIVVTEGDMVSVRVHNRLKTEGVAFHWHGILQRGTPWMDGASMISQCPIMPGQVFEYRFIAEPVGTHWYHAHTGTMRNDGLSGAFIVLPKQPLSPQQYHGEFFAVIQDWTKRSAAETTEAYRGKLFGLEDYAGPCKSAQYMSDGVANIFYLNVGLVNGRGRRYTDENSINSEKVYIPLETFTVQPMKTYRFSFINAGFAHPFHISFENHDISVVALDGSDVEDQKCDAVVISPGESVDIKLTANRPPNNYNILFKTMPMYSFQGIFQKPRLTRAVLNYEGVNQLIIPLSVPRFCTVTNPCHVLNSLYGVQLLLNFIRQSNPNNQGTTSCMQQSCQGAGSCRCTHTVKLGLNNVVQLVLFSFSKGLKETHPVHLHGHQFHVVKVGYPKYDVATGIAITPNQDIQCLDDHCTKATWTVPSWHNGVPDLNLENPPIKDTVTIPWGGYVIVRFFANNPGFWLLHSHLGYHQSQGMALVLQEGDTEDIVHTPPNFPTCGSFQITKEQIEKVISDHEKILKAREAGKVFGRPDLDDFVSETIDKKSSTGLITAIYDDKSKTSENSLTSDAHDHPNATKSPRPEKNDPFSLDDR
;
A
#
# COMPACT_ATOMS: atom_id res chain seq x y z
N MET A 1 46.79 -9.09 -37.97
CA MET A 1 45.45 -9.33 -37.37
C MET A 1 45.62 -9.34 -35.84
N SER A 2 44.67 -8.80 -35.07
CA SER A 2 44.88 -8.53 -33.63
C SER A 2 44.73 -9.76 -32.72
N LYS A 3 45.57 -9.84 -31.68
CA LYS A 3 45.51 -10.85 -30.61
C LYS A 3 44.17 -10.83 -29.84
N SER A 4 43.42 -9.72 -29.89
CA SER A 4 42.09 -9.61 -29.26
C SER A 4 41.05 -10.54 -29.89
N ALA A 5 41.07 -10.71 -31.21
CA ALA A 5 40.09 -11.53 -31.93
C ALA A 5 40.21 -13.02 -31.53
N LEU A 6 41.44 -13.51 -31.35
CA LEU A 6 41.68 -14.90 -30.95
C LEU A 6 41.17 -15.19 -29.53
N LYS A 7 41.32 -14.24 -28.60
CA LYS A 7 40.77 -14.37 -27.23
C LYS A 7 39.23 -14.39 -27.22
N ILE A 8 38.58 -13.54 -28.01
CA ILE A 8 37.11 -13.48 -28.09
C ILE A 8 36.55 -14.79 -28.67
N SER A 9 37.17 -15.32 -29.74
CA SER A 9 36.77 -16.62 -30.30
C SER A 9 37.00 -17.78 -29.33
N PHE A 10 38.05 -17.74 -28.52
CA PHE A 10 38.32 -18.79 -27.52
C PHE A 10 37.34 -18.72 -26.33
N LEU A 11 36.95 -17.52 -25.89
CA LEU A 11 35.89 -17.35 -24.88
C LEU A 11 34.52 -17.80 -25.41
N LEU A 12 34.19 -17.49 -26.67
CA LEU A 12 32.93 -17.95 -27.28
C LEU A 12 32.90 -19.48 -27.45
N CYS A 13 34.00 -20.11 -27.86
CA CYS A 13 34.09 -21.57 -27.85
C CYS A 13 33.95 -22.15 -26.44
N LEU A 14 34.58 -21.57 -25.42
CA LEU A 14 34.41 -22.01 -24.03
C LEU A 14 32.97 -21.82 -23.52
N LEU A 15 32.30 -20.73 -23.87
CA LEU A 15 30.89 -20.50 -23.52
C LEU A 15 29.97 -21.52 -24.22
N CYS A 16 30.17 -21.76 -25.52
CA CYS A 16 29.41 -22.77 -26.25
C CYS A 16 29.66 -24.18 -25.72
N ILE A 17 30.89 -24.52 -25.31
CA ILE A 17 31.19 -25.81 -24.66
C ILE A 17 30.45 -25.91 -23.31
N PHE A 18 30.51 -24.88 -22.46
CA PHE A 18 29.79 -24.86 -21.17
C PHE A 18 28.27 -24.96 -21.31
N VAL A 19 27.69 -24.32 -22.33
CA VAL A 19 26.25 -24.36 -22.64
C VAL A 19 25.82 -25.71 -23.24
N VAL A 20 26.73 -26.46 -23.87
CA VAL A 20 26.43 -27.78 -24.46
C VAL A 20 26.64 -28.95 -23.47
N THR A 21 27.40 -28.75 -22.37
CA THR A 21 27.71 -29.83 -21.40
C THR A 21 26.62 -30.19 -20.39
N LEU A 22 25.41 -29.62 -20.45
CA LEU A 22 24.32 -29.91 -19.50
C LEU A 22 22.95 -30.12 -20.17
N THR A 23 22.83 -31.12 -21.05
CA THR A 23 21.54 -31.77 -21.33
C THR A 23 21.66 -33.22 -21.81
N GLU A 24 22.73 -33.94 -21.45
CA GLU A 24 22.73 -35.40 -21.60
C GLU A 24 21.72 -36.00 -20.60
N SER A 25 20.67 -36.63 -21.14
CA SER A 25 19.57 -37.14 -20.32
C SER A 25 20.06 -38.32 -19.46
N GLN A 26 20.21 -38.08 -18.16
CA GLN A 26 20.70 -39.08 -17.20
C GLN A 26 19.80 -40.31 -17.21
N LYS A 27 20.25 -41.38 -17.87
CA LYS A 27 19.46 -42.61 -18.03
C LYS A 27 19.49 -43.45 -16.75
N TYR A 28 18.34 -43.56 -16.10
CA TYR A 28 18.18 -44.27 -14.84
C TYR A 28 18.31 -45.78 -15.03
N LYS A 29 19.21 -46.42 -14.28
CA LYS A 29 19.36 -47.89 -14.25
C LYS A 29 18.34 -48.49 -13.27
N PRO A 30 17.94 -49.77 -13.41
CA PRO A 30 17.03 -50.45 -12.47
C PRO A 30 17.72 -50.85 -11.15
N THR A 31 18.48 -49.94 -10.55
CA THR A 31 19.15 -50.08 -9.24
C THR A 31 18.77 -48.90 -8.35
N TRP A 32 18.62 -49.14 -7.04
CA TRP A 32 18.21 -48.09 -6.10
C TRP A 32 19.15 -46.89 -6.10
N GLU A 33 20.47 -47.12 -6.05
CA GLU A 33 21.50 -46.08 -6.22
C GLU A 33 21.25 -45.15 -7.42
N SER A 34 20.82 -45.69 -8.56
CA SER A 34 20.52 -44.87 -9.74
C SER A 34 19.16 -44.18 -9.62
N ILE A 35 18.14 -44.85 -9.08
CA ILE A 35 16.76 -44.36 -8.98
C ILE A 35 16.64 -43.22 -7.95
N ASP A 36 17.26 -43.40 -6.79
CA ASP A 36 17.25 -42.44 -5.68
C ASP A 36 18.16 -41.24 -5.96
N SER A 37 19.04 -41.31 -6.98
CA SER A 37 19.80 -40.15 -7.49
C SER A 37 18.95 -39.13 -8.27
N ARG A 38 17.68 -39.44 -8.57
CA ARG A 38 16.78 -38.54 -9.31
C ARG A 38 16.36 -37.35 -8.42
N PRO A 39 16.63 -36.10 -8.82
CA PRO A 39 16.24 -34.94 -8.03
C PRO A 39 14.73 -34.81 -7.89
N ILE A 40 14.26 -34.30 -6.75
CA ILE A 40 12.85 -33.98 -6.54
C ILE A 40 12.44 -32.78 -7.41
N PRO A 41 11.22 -32.76 -7.99
CA PRO A 41 10.71 -31.60 -8.67
C PRO A 41 10.54 -30.41 -7.71
N GLU A 42 11.09 -29.24 -8.05
CA GLU A 42 11.01 -28.02 -7.22
C GLU A 42 9.56 -27.67 -6.84
N TRP A 43 8.61 -27.88 -7.76
CA TRP A 43 7.19 -27.63 -7.53
C TRP A 43 6.65 -28.37 -6.30
N TYR A 44 7.16 -29.56 -5.99
CA TYR A 44 6.69 -30.36 -4.87
C TYR A 44 7.17 -29.81 -3.54
N ASP A 45 8.44 -29.42 -3.43
CA ASP A 45 8.92 -28.79 -2.20
C ASP A 45 8.36 -27.37 -1.99
N ASP A 46 8.01 -26.66 -3.06
CA ASP A 46 7.27 -25.39 -2.95
C ASP A 46 5.80 -25.58 -2.56
N ALA A 47 5.18 -26.69 -2.96
CA ALA A 47 3.74 -26.95 -2.82
C ALA A 47 3.26 -27.09 -1.37
N LYS A 48 4.07 -27.72 -0.50
CA LYS A 48 3.80 -28.07 0.91
C LYS A 48 2.54 -28.89 1.21
N ILE A 49 1.36 -28.42 0.82
CA ILE A 49 0.05 -28.97 1.21
C ILE A 49 -0.63 -29.61 -0.01
N GLY A 50 -1.09 -30.85 0.16
CA GLY A 50 -1.93 -31.55 -0.80
C GLY A 50 -3.14 -32.22 -0.17
N MET A 51 -4.13 -32.54 -1.00
CA MET A 51 -5.34 -33.26 -0.61
C MET A 51 -5.31 -34.69 -1.15
N PHE A 52 -5.50 -35.68 -0.28
CA PHE A 52 -5.68 -37.07 -0.66
C PHE A 52 -7.19 -37.39 -0.66
N ILE A 53 -7.66 -38.19 -1.61
CA ILE A 53 -9.06 -38.53 -1.78
C ILE A 53 -9.20 -40.05 -1.88
N THR A 54 -9.63 -40.67 -0.77
CA THR A 54 -9.81 -42.13 -0.67
C THR A 54 -11.27 -42.51 -0.92
N TRP A 55 -11.55 -43.05 -2.11
CA TRP A 55 -12.90 -43.30 -2.59
C TRP A 55 -13.01 -44.63 -3.35
N GLY A 56 -14.12 -45.35 -3.17
CA GLY A 56 -14.34 -46.67 -3.75
C GLY A 56 -15.59 -47.36 -3.18
N VAL A 57 -15.77 -48.65 -3.49
CA VAL A 57 -17.00 -49.40 -3.15
C VAL A 57 -17.25 -49.48 -1.63
N TYR A 58 -16.21 -49.38 -0.81
CA TYR A 58 -16.29 -49.29 0.65
C TYR A 58 -17.05 -48.04 1.16
N SER A 59 -17.16 -46.97 0.36
CA SER A 59 -18.01 -45.82 0.71
C SER A 59 -19.52 -46.13 0.66
N VAL A 60 -19.95 -47.29 0.14
CA VAL A 60 -21.36 -47.74 0.06
C VAL A 60 -21.89 -48.31 1.40
N PRO A 61 -21.21 -49.27 2.07
CA PRO A 61 -21.56 -49.62 3.45
C PRO A 61 -21.26 -48.47 4.43
N SER A 62 -20.27 -47.63 4.11
CA SER A 62 -19.84 -46.45 4.89
C SER A 62 -19.49 -46.77 6.36
N MET A 63 -18.89 -47.92 6.65
CA MET A 63 -18.61 -48.39 8.02
C MET A 63 -17.14 -48.78 8.17
N SER A 64 -16.59 -48.62 9.38
CA SER A 64 -15.22 -48.97 9.76
C SER A 64 -14.13 -48.19 9.02
N SER A 65 -13.91 -48.49 7.73
CA SER A 65 -12.78 -47.98 6.94
C SER A 65 -12.88 -48.44 5.48
N GLU A 66 -11.99 -47.93 4.65
CA GLU A 66 -11.65 -48.48 3.33
C GLU A 66 -11.18 -49.96 3.36
N TRP A 67 -10.76 -50.47 4.52
CA TRP A 67 -10.46 -51.90 4.74
C TRP A 67 -11.71 -52.75 5.09
N PHE A 68 -12.93 -52.22 4.95
CA PHE A 68 -14.19 -52.92 5.27
C PHE A 68 -14.27 -54.38 4.77
N TRP A 69 -13.83 -54.67 3.53
CA TRP A 69 -13.86 -56.04 3.00
C TRP A 69 -12.88 -56.97 3.72
N TRP A 70 -11.68 -56.48 4.05
CA TRP A 70 -10.71 -57.23 4.85
C TRP A 70 -11.26 -57.51 6.25
N PHE A 71 -11.77 -56.48 6.94
CA PHE A 71 -12.36 -56.61 8.28
C PHE A 71 -13.71 -57.35 8.31
N TRP A 72 -14.27 -57.73 7.16
CA TRP A 72 -15.44 -58.62 7.06
C TRP A 72 -15.07 -60.07 6.71
N LYS A 73 -14.03 -60.30 5.91
CA LYS A 73 -13.71 -61.62 5.32
C LYS A 73 -12.31 -62.17 5.64
N GLY A 74 -11.29 -61.32 5.67
CA GLY A 74 -9.89 -61.73 5.92
C GLY A 74 -9.55 -61.79 7.40
N GLN A 75 -9.92 -60.73 8.14
CA GLN A 75 -9.79 -60.65 9.59
C GLN A 75 -11.13 -60.17 10.20
N PRO A 76 -12.13 -61.06 10.34
CA PRO A 76 -13.50 -60.66 10.65
C PRO A 76 -13.65 -59.98 12.02
N GLN A 77 -14.03 -58.69 12.01
CA GLN A 77 -14.36 -57.91 13.20
C GLN A 77 -15.84 -58.07 13.54
N SER A 78 -16.16 -58.39 14.79
CA SER A 78 -17.52 -58.76 15.24
C SER A 78 -18.59 -57.73 14.84
N TYR A 79 -18.37 -56.45 15.14
CA TYR A 79 -19.33 -55.39 14.83
C TYR A 79 -19.60 -55.22 13.32
N ILE A 80 -18.64 -55.54 12.44
CA ILE A 80 -18.84 -55.52 10.98
C ILE A 80 -19.62 -56.77 10.54
N VAL A 81 -19.25 -57.93 11.07
CA VAL A 81 -19.96 -59.19 10.80
C VAL A 81 -21.43 -59.08 11.22
N ASP A 82 -21.71 -58.49 12.39
CA ASP A 82 -23.06 -58.33 12.92
C ASP A 82 -23.83 -57.18 12.24
N PHE A 83 -23.15 -56.10 11.85
CA PHE A 83 -23.70 -55.10 10.92
C PHE A 83 -24.16 -55.73 9.60
N MET A 84 -23.33 -56.61 9.01
CA MET A 84 -23.70 -57.31 7.78
C MET A 84 -24.86 -58.29 7.97
N LYS A 85 -24.90 -59.06 9.08
CA LYS A 85 -26.05 -59.92 9.41
C LYS A 85 -27.35 -59.13 9.61
N LYS A 86 -27.27 -57.93 10.18
CA LYS A 86 -28.44 -57.13 10.61
C LYS A 86 -29.04 -56.29 9.49
N TYR A 87 -28.23 -55.78 8.57
CA TYR A 87 -28.67 -54.78 7.59
C TYR A 87 -28.60 -55.24 6.12
N TYR A 88 -28.05 -56.43 5.83
CA TYR A 88 -27.93 -56.94 4.46
C TYR A 88 -28.48 -58.37 4.32
N PRO A 89 -28.97 -58.77 3.13
CA PRO A 89 -29.52 -60.11 2.92
C PRO A 89 -28.51 -61.23 3.21
N PRO A 90 -28.97 -62.40 3.69
CA PRO A 90 -28.11 -63.58 3.75
C PRO A 90 -27.58 -63.92 2.36
N LYS A 91 -26.29 -64.26 2.28
CA LYS A 91 -25.48 -64.47 1.06
C LYS A 91 -25.04 -63.20 0.29
N TRP A 92 -25.30 -61.98 0.77
CA TRP A 92 -24.71 -60.76 0.19
C TRP A 92 -23.18 -60.86 0.10
N THR A 93 -22.59 -60.41 -1.01
CA THR A 93 -21.15 -60.41 -1.27
C THR A 93 -20.56 -58.99 -1.20
N TYR A 94 -19.25 -58.82 -1.39
CA TYR A 94 -18.69 -57.47 -1.52
C TYR A 94 -18.98 -56.85 -2.90
N ALA A 95 -18.99 -57.67 -3.95
CA ALA A 95 -19.31 -57.23 -5.31
C ALA A 95 -20.73 -56.65 -5.43
N ASP A 96 -21.68 -57.15 -4.62
CA ASP A 96 -23.04 -56.64 -4.55
C ASP A 96 -23.15 -55.14 -4.20
N PHE A 97 -22.15 -54.55 -3.53
CA PHE A 97 -22.14 -53.12 -3.21
C PHE A 97 -21.82 -52.24 -4.43
N ALA A 98 -21.09 -52.75 -5.43
CA ALA A 98 -20.55 -51.90 -6.50
C ALA A 98 -21.64 -51.27 -7.37
N LYS A 99 -22.79 -51.94 -7.53
CA LYS A 99 -23.98 -51.39 -8.23
C LYS A 99 -24.56 -50.14 -7.57
N ASP A 100 -24.31 -49.95 -6.27
CA ASP A 100 -24.79 -48.84 -5.46
C ASP A 100 -23.69 -47.81 -5.14
N PHE A 101 -22.48 -47.99 -5.69
CA PHE A 101 -21.46 -46.94 -5.85
C PHE A 101 -21.80 -46.09 -7.07
N ARG A 102 -22.85 -45.25 -6.94
CA ARG A 102 -23.50 -44.59 -8.08
C ARG A 102 -22.92 -43.24 -8.47
N ALA A 103 -22.22 -42.55 -7.56
CA ALA A 103 -21.62 -41.23 -7.81
C ALA A 103 -22.60 -40.19 -8.39
N GLU A 104 -23.89 -40.25 -8.06
CA GLU A 104 -24.97 -39.49 -8.72
C GLU A 104 -24.88 -37.97 -8.49
N PHE A 105 -24.22 -37.53 -7.42
CA PHE A 105 -23.92 -36.13 -7.12
C PHE A 105 -22.43 -35.77 -7.31
N TYR A 106 -21.66 -36.64 -7.97
CA TYR A 106 -20.25 -36.40 -8.28
C TYR A 106 -20.10 -35.29 -9.33
N ASN A 107 -19.71 -34.11 -8.86
CA ASN A 107 -19.44 -32.94 -9.67
C ASN A 107 -17.93 -32.59 -9.60
N PRO A 108 -17.14 -32.92 -10.65
CA PRO A 108 -15.70 -32.66 -10.64
C PRO A 108 -15.36 -31.16 -10.62
N LYS A 109 -16.27 -30.28 -11.05
CA LYS A 109 -16.10 -28.81 -10.89
C LYS A 109 -16.27 -28.41 -9.42
N LYS A 110 -17.29 -28.90 -8.71
CA LYS A 110 -17.43 -28.63 -7.25
C LYS A 110 -16.22 -29.16 -6.49
N TRP A 111 -15.73 -30.36 -6.83
CA TRP A 111 -14.52 -30.91 -6.23
C TRP A 111 -13.30 -30.03 -6.52
N ARG A 112 -13.06 -29.62 -7.78
CA ARG A 112 -12.03 -28.62 -8.14
C ARG A 112 -12.13 -27.36 -7.29
N ASP A 113 -13.32 -26.82 -7.11
CA ASP A 113 -13.53 -25.57 -6.38
C ASP A 113 -13.20 -25.73 -4.88
N ILE A 114 -13.55 -26.87 -4.27
CA ILE A 114 -13.18 -27.22 -2.89
C ILE A 114 -11.67 -27.42 -2.79
N ILE A 115 -11.06 -28.16 -3.71
CA ILE A 115 -9.60 -28.40 -3.75
C ILE A 115 -8.84 -27.08 -3.86
N VAL A 116 -9.22 -26.19 -4.79
CA VAL A 116 -8.56 -24.89 -5.00
C VAL A 116 -8.76 -23.96 -3.80
N SER A 117 -9.99 -23.85 -3.28
CA SER A 117 -10.29 -22.99 -2.12
C SER A 117 -9.63 -23.48 -0.83
N SER A 118 -9.36 -24.78 -0.70
CA SER A 118 -8.59 -25.37 0.41
C SER A 118 -7.12 -24.94 0.47
N GLY A 119 -6.61 -24.30 -0.58
CA GLY A 119 -5.21 -23.91 -0.71
C GLY A 119 -4.28 -25.00 -1.27
N ALA A 120 -4.67 -26.28 -1.22
CA ALA A 120 -3.87 -27.42 -1.68
C ALA A 120 -3.29 -27.21 -3.10
N LYS A 121 -1.98 -27.49 -3.26
CA LYS A 121 -1.23 -27.28 -4.51
C LYS A 121 -1.09 -28.54 -5.36
N TYR A 122 -1.41 -29.68 -4.78
CA TYR A 122 -1.51 -30.96 -5.47
C TYR A 122 -2.62 -31.80 -4.86
N ILE A 123 -3.16 -32.74 -5.63
CA ILE A 123 -3.98 -33.82 -5.07
C ILE A 123 -3.32 -35.17 -5.29
N VAL A 124 -3.77 -36.15 -4.54
CA VAL A 124 -3.66 -37.56 -4.93
C VAL A 124 -5.05 -38.18 -4.85
N PHE A 125 -5.50 -38.82 -5.93
CA PHE A 125 -6.80 -39.47 -6.01
C PHE A 125 -6.65 -40.99 -6.15
N THR A 126 -7.38 -41.77 -5.36
CA THR A 126 -7.38 -43.24 -5.45
C THR A 126 -7.81 -43.70 -6.85
N SER A 127 -6.86 -44.23 -7.62
CA SER A 127 -7.16 -44.89 -8.90
C SER A 127 -7.70 -46.30 -8.69
N LYS A 128 -7.14 -47.01 -7.69
CA LYS A 128 -7.53 -48.33 -7.24
C LYS A 128 -7.08 -48.49 -5.78
N HIS A 129 -7.94 -49.07 -4.93
CA HIS A 129 -7.58 -49.44 -3.56
C HIS A 129 -7.44 -50.98 -3.43
N SER A 130 -7.14 -51.47 -2.23
CA SER A 130 -6.93 -52.90 -1.94
C SER A 130 -8.16 -53.80 -2.12
N ASP A 131 -9.32 -53.24 -2.46
CA ASP A 131 -10.52 -53.94 -2.93
C ASP A 131 -10.50 -54.24 -4.44
N GLY A 132 -9.48 -53.74 -5.16
CA GLY A 132 -9.28 -53.90 -6.60
C GLY A 132 -10.19 -53.08 -7.49
N TYR A 133 -11.13 -52.31 -6.90
CA TYR A 133 -12.08 -51.55 -7.68
C TYR A 133 -11.42 -50.32 -8.28
N SER A 134 -11.42 -50.25 -9.62
CA SER A 134 -10.76 -49.17 -10.35
C SER A 134 -11.73 -48.02 -10.64
N LEU A 135 -11.37 -46.78 -10.27
CA LEU A 135 -12.17 -45.57 -10.55
C LEU A 135 -12.08 -45.06 -12.00
N TYR A 136 -11.56 -45.91 -12.90
CA TYR A 136 -11.27 -45.63 -14.29
C TYR A 136 -11.50 -46.91 -15.14
N PRO A 137 -11.82 -46.76 -16.44
CA PRO A 137 -12.05 -47.90 -17.34
C PRO A 137 -10.73 -48.58 -17.75
N THR A 138 -10.19 -49.39 -16.84
CA THR A 138 -9.07 -50.30 -17.11
C THR A 138 -9.49 -51.46 -18.01
N ASN A 139 -8.63 -51.86 -18.95
CA ASN A 139 -8.81 -53.09 -19.73
C ASN A 139 -8.24 -54.32 -19.02
N VAL A 140 -7.60 -54.15 -17.86
CA VAL A 140 -6.95 -55.22 -17.09
C VAL A 140 -7.91 -55.89 -16.10
N THR A 141 -8.90 -55.16 -15.56
CA THR A 141 -9.96 -55.75 -14.71
C THR A 141 -11.27 -55.88 -15.46
N TYR A 142 -11.72 -57.12 -15.68
CA TYR A 142 -12.98 -57.37 -16.35
C TYR A 142 -14.15 -57.01 -15.45
N GLN A 143 -14.93 -55.98 -15.82
CA GLN A 143 -16.15 -55.52 -15.16
C GLN A 143 -16.02 -55.03 -13.69
N TRP A 144 -14.81 -54.97 -13.12
CA TRP A 144 -14.56 -54.49 -11.75
C TRP A 144 -13.98 -53.07 -11.74
N ASN A 145 -14.71 -52.15 -12.38
CA ASN A 145 -14.34 -50.74 -12.52
C ASN A 145 -15.58 -49.83 -12.59
N SER A 146 -15.38 -48.52 -12.42
CA SER A 146 -16.44 -47.51 -12.35
C SER A 146 -17.20 -47.23 -13.63
N ARG A 147 -16.72 -47.70 -14.79
CA ARG A 147 -17.46 -47.59 -16.06
C ARG A 147 -18.38 -48.79 -16.27
N ASP A 148 -17.95 -49.98 -15.89
CA ASP A 148 -18.69 -51.21 -16.11
C ASP A 148 -19.73 -51.50 -15.01
N VAL A 149 -19.47 -51.11 -13.76
CA VAL A 149 -20.42 -51.27 -12.64
C VAL A 149 -20.37 -50.07 -11.68
N GLY A 150 -21.53 -49.70 -11.12
CA GLY A 150 -21.67 -48.50 -10.30
C GLY A 150 -21.84 -47.24 -11.15
N ALA A 151 -20.93 -46.29 -11.02
CA ALA A 151 -21.03 -44.91 -11.52
C ALA A 151 -21.20 -44.74 -13.05
N LYS A 152 -20.92 -45.77 -13.85
CA LYS A 152 -20.91 -45.74 -15.33
C LYS A 152 -20.02 -44.64 -15.94
N ARG A 153 -18.92 -44.29 -15.26
CA ARG A 153 -18.12 -43.07 -15.52
C ARG A 153 -16.62 -43.27 -15.29
N ASP A 154 -15.79 -42.53 -16.02
CA ASP A 154 -14.35 -42.40 -15.75
C ASP A 154 -14.15 -41.25 -14.75
N LEU A 155 -14.13 -41.60 -13.46
CA LEU A 155 -14.10 -40.61 -12.38
C LEU A 155 -12.72 -39.91 -12.31
N ILE A 156 -11.65 -40.60 -12.73
CA ILE A 156 -10.30 -40.03 -12.79
C ILE A 156 -10.20 -38.99 -13.90
N GLY A 157 -10.61 -39.34 -15.13
CA GLY A 157 -10.57 -38.46 -16.29
C GLY A 157 -11.42 -37.19 -16.09
N ASP A 158 -12.61 -37.34 -15.51
CA ASP A 158 -13.48 -36.22 -15.14
C ASP A 158 -12.82 -35.23 -14.17
N LEU A 159 -12.16 -35.72 -13.11
CA LEU A 159 -11.47 -34.84 -12.14
C LEU A 159 -10.25 -34.16 -12.77
N GLN A 160 -9.48 -34.90 -13.55
CA GLN A 160 -8.29 -34.36 -14.24
C GLN A 160 -8.67 -33.22 -15.18
N VAL A 161 -9.70 -33.40 -16.00
CA VAL A 161 -10.18 -32.40 -16.95
C VAL A 161 -10.68 -31.14 -16.22
N ALA A 162 -11.34 -31.30 -15.08
CA ALA A 162 -11.78 -30.16 -14.26
C ALA A 162 -10.61 -29.39 -13.61
N LEU A 163 -9.55 -30.08 -13.16
CA LEU A 163 -8.38 -29.45 -12.53
C LEU A 163 -7.44 -28.77 -13.53
N LYS A 164 -7.56 -29.02 -14.84
CA LYS A 164 -6.70 -28.41 -15.87
C LYS A 164 -6.77 -26.88 -15.82
N GLY A 165 -5.61 -26.25 -15.60
CA GLY A 165 -5.48 -24.79 -15.50
C GLY A 165 -5.79 -24.19 -14.11
N SER A 166 -6.14 -25.00 -13.12
CA SER A 166 -6.43 -24.53 -11.75
C SER A 166 -5.19 -24.13 -10.92
N GLY A 167 -3.99 -24.45 -11.40
CA GLY A 167 -2.73 -24.35 -10.63
C GLY A 167 -2.47 -25.53 -9.69
N VAL A 168 -3.40 -26.48 -9.58
CA VAL A 168 -3.26 -27.70 -8.76
C VAL A 168 -2.70 -28.84 -9.59
N ARG A 169 -1.67 -29.53 -9.07
CA ARG A 169 -1.03 -30.71 -9.67
C ARG A 169 -1.85 -31.98 -9.44
N PHE A 170 -1.86 -32.89 -10.42
CA PHE A 170 -2.73 -34.07 -10.44
C PHE A 170 -1.95 -35.35 -10.16
N GLY A 171 -2.08 -35.91 -8.96
CA GLY A 171 -1.52 -37.20 -8.58
C GLY A 171 -2.55 -38.33 -8.50
N LEU A 172 -2.08 -39.57 -8.66
CA LEU A 172 -2.88 -40.79 -8.48
C LEU A 172 -2.29 -41.69 -7.40
N TYR A 173 -3.16 -42.24 -6.55
CA TYR A 173 -2.83 -43.30 -5.61
C TYR A 173 -3.14 -44.66 -6.27
N HIS A 174 -2.29 -45.65 -6.07
CA HIS A 174 -2.53 -47.01 -6.51
C HIS A 174 -2.03 -48.04 -5.50
N ALA A 175 -2.94 -48.85 -4.96
CA ALA A 175 -2.56 -50.02 -4.17
C ALA A 175 -2.02 -51.12 -5.08
N MET A 176 -0.80 -51.62 -4.83
CA MET A 176 -0.22 -52.75 -5.59
C MET A 176 -0.90 -54.10 -5.33
N ILE A 177 -1.99 -54.13 -4.57
CA ILE A 177 -2.60 -55.34 -4.03
C ILE A 177 -4.11 -55.37 -4.25
N GLU A 178 -4.67 -56.57 -4.10
CA GLU A 178 -6.10 -56.81 -4.05
C GLU A 178 -6.34 -58.00 -3.11
N TRP A 179 -7.03 -57.77 -1.99
CA TRP A 179 -7.07 -58.70 -0.85
C TRP A 179 -7.44 -60.15 -1.20
N PHE A 180 -8.29 -60.33 -2.22
CA PHE A 180 -8.84 -61.63 -2.61
C PHE A 180 -8.66 -61.96 -4.10
N ASN A 181 -7.70 -61.30 -4.78
CA ASN A 181 -7.40 -61.60 -6.18
C ASN A 181 -6.75 -63.01 -6.32
N PRO A 182 -7.29 -63.91 -7.18
CA PRO A 182 -6.80 -65.28 -7.27
C PRO A 182 -5.32 -65.43 -7.68
N ILE A 183 -4.77 -64.49 -8.44
CA ILE A 183 -3.38 -64.51 -8.92
C ILE A 183 -2.43 -64.09 -7.78
N TRP A 184 -2.77 -63.02 -7.07
CA TRP A 184 -2.06 -62.61 -5.84
C TRP A 184 -2.06 -63.74 -4.80
N LEU A 185 -3.23 -64.34 -4.55
CA LEU A 185 -3.36 -65.50 -3.65
C LEU A 185 -2.63 -66.75 -4.16
N ALA A 186 -2.30 -66.87 -5.46
CA ALA A 186 -1.47 -67.94 -6.00
C ALA A 186 0.03 -67.67 -5.73
N ASP A 187 0.53 -66.47 -6.04
CA ASP A 187 1.91 -66.08 -5.74
C ASP A 187 2.19 -66.13 -4.23
N GLN A 188 1.26 -65.67 -3.37
CA GLN A 188 1.38 -65.81 -1.91
C GLN A 188 1.48 -67.26 -1.44
N ARG A 189 0.63 -68.17 -1.96
CA ARG A 189 0.71 -69.61 -1.65
C ARG A 189 2.01 -70.26 -2.15
N ASN A 190 2.67 -69.64 -3.12
CA ASN A 190 3.97 -70.06 -3.65
C ASN A 190 5.15 -69.28 -3.01
N ASN A 191 4.97 -68.77 -1.79
CA ASN A 191 5.95 -68.00 -1.02
C ASN A 191 6.58 -66.82 -1.80
N LEU A 192 5.80 -66.19 -2.69
CA LEU A 192 6.22 -65.07 -3.56
C LEU A 192 7.36 -65.41 -4.54
N THR A 193 7.62 -66.71 -4.80
CA THR A 193 8.69 -67.14 -5.73
C THR A 193 8.30 -67.00 -7.21
N THR A 194 7.00 -66.97 -7.51
CA THR A 194 6.45 -66.53 -8.79
C THR A 194 6.00 -65.06 -8.71
N GLN A 195 5.87 -64.39 -9.85
CA GLN A 195 5.52 -62.95 -9.95
C GLN A 195 4.39 -62.72 -10.98
N HIS A 196 3.46 -63.65 -11.11
CA HIS A 196 2.39 -63.55 -12.12
C HIS A 196 1.51 -62.33 -11.87
N TYR A 197 1.16 -62.07 -10.61
CA TYR A 197 0.34 -60.93 -10.25
C TYR A 197 1.03 -59.58 -10.56
N VAL A 198 2.36 -59.53 -10.48
CA VAL A 198 3.11 -58.31 -10.79
C VAL A 198 3.24 -58.10 -12.30
N LYS A 199 3.61 -59.15 -13.04
CA LYS A 199 3.88 -59.09 -14.49
C LYS A 199 2.62 -58.99 -15.33
N ASP A 200 1.63 -59.82 -15.01
CA ASP A 200 0.47 -60.07 -15.87
C ASP A 200 -0.73 -59.15 -15.51
N TYR A 201 -0.63 -58.38 -14.41
CA TYR A 201 -1.75 -57.63 -13.85
C TYR A 201 -1.38 -56.23 -13.30
N ILE A 202 -0.51 -56.11 -12.29
CA ILE A 202 -0.15 -54.80 -11.70
C ILE A 202 0.67 -53.92 -12.65
N PHE A 203 1.69 -54.46 -13.34
CA PHE A 203 2.49 -53.68 -14.30
C PHE A 203 1.67 -53.13 -15.47
N PRO A 204 0.73 -53.89 -16.08
CA PRO A 204 -0.25 -53.37 -17.01
C PRO A 204 -1.07 -52.20 -16.44
N GLN A 205 -1.66 -52.32 -15.24
CA GLN A 205 -2.46 -51.25 -14.61
C GLN A 205 -1.63 -49.97 -14.37
N LEU A 206 -0.43 -50.10 -13.80
CA LEU A 206 0.46 -48.97 -13.55
C LEU A 206 0.90 -48.28 -14.85
N ARG A 207 1.13 -49.04 -15.93
CA ARG A 207 1.39 -48.48 -17.26
C ARG A 207 0.16 -47.81 -17.88
N GLU A 208 -1.04 -48.38 -17.69
CA GLU A 208 -2.29 -47.84 -18.21
C GLU A 208 -2.61 -46.47 -17.60
N ILE A 209 -2.55 -46.32 -16.26
CA ILE A 209 -2.81 -45.02 -15.60
C ILE A 209 -1.77 -43.95 -15.95
N ILE A 210 -0.49 -44.33 -16.06
CA ILE A 210 0.59 -43.39 -16.42
C ILE A 210 0.46 -42.88 -17.85
N ASN A 211 0.17 -43.76 -18.82
CA ASN A 211 0.04 -43.35 -20.21
C ASN A 211 -1.27 -42.58 -20.49
N THR A 212 -2.35 -42.93 -19.79
CA THR A 212 -3.69 -42.32 -19.97
C THR A 212 -3.78 -40.98 -19.25
N TYR A 213 -3.57 -40.96 -17.93
CA TYR A 213 -3.82 -39.79 -17.08
C TYR A 213 -2.57 -38.95 -16.80
N LYS A 214 -1.38 -39.42 -17.17
CA LYS A 214 -0.13 -38.63 -17.15
C LYS A 214 0.11 -37.80 -15.86
N PRO A 215 -0.05 -38.40 -14.66
CA PRO A 215 -0.07 -37.66 -13.41
C PRO A 215 1.29 -37.03 -13.06
N ASP A 216 1.23 -35.92 -12.32
CA ASP A 216 2.39 -35.27 -11.71
C ASP A 216 2.99 -36.09 -10.56
N MET A 217 2.21 -36.99 -9.96
CA MET A 217 2.65 -37.87 -8.86
C MET A 217 1.97 -39.23 -8.93
N LEU A 218 2.74 -40.31 -8.79
CA LEU A 218 2.23 -41.65 -8.52
C LEU A 218 2.54 -42.01 -7.06
N TRP A 219 1.51 -42.00 -6.22
CA TRP A 219 1.59 -42.53 -4.86
C TRP A 219 1.28 -44.02 -4.91
N ASN A 220 2.33 -44.83 -4.87
CA ASN A 220 2.23 -46.27 -4.76
C ASN A 220 2.02 -46.70 -3.30
N ASP A 221 1.26 -47.75 -3.04
CA ASP A 221 0.97 -48.20 -1.67
C ASP A 221 0.81 -49.72 -1.54
N ALA A 222 0.69 -50.21 -0.31
CA ALA A 222 0.63 -51.62 0.07
C ALA A 222 1.89 -52.47 -0.23
N GLY A 223 2.99 -51.82 -0.63
CA GLY A 223 4.27 -52.49 -0.89
C GLY A 223 4.83 -53.27 0.30
N TRP A 224 4.43 -52.97 1.55
CA TRP A 224 4.93 -53.65 2.75
C TRP A 224 4.64 -55.16 2.81
N LEU A 225 3.74 -55.69 1.97
CA LEU A 225 3.39 -57.11 1.95
C LEU A 225 4.36 -58.00 1.15
N ALA A 226 5.32 -57.41 0.43
CA ALA A 226 6.39 -58.15 -0.25
C ALA A 226 7.64 -57.26 -0.45
N PRO A 227 8.85 -57.83 -0.57
CA PRO A 227 10.05 -57.07 -0.85
C PRO A 227 10.03 -56.45 -2.27
N SER A 228 10.79 -55.38 -2.47
CA SER A 228 10.83 -54.61 -3.73
C SER A 228 11.20 -55.42 -4.98
N TRP A 229 11.97 -56.50 -4.83
CA TRP A 229 12.29 -57.42 -5.92
C TRP A 229 11.05 -58.19 -6.41
N TYR A 230 10.11 -58.54 -5.52
CA TYR A 230 8.87 -59.22 -5.91
C TYR A 230 8.02 -58.27 -6.74
N TRP A 231 7.82 -57.04 -6.26
CA TRP A 231 7.18 -55.94 -7.00
C TRP A 231 7.96 -55.49 -8.23
N ASN A 232 9.18 -56.00 -8.44
CA ASN A 232 10.06 -55.65 -9.55
C ASN A 232 10.28 -54.12 -9.67
N ALA A 233 10.24 -53.43 -8.53
CA ALA A 233 9.96 -51.99 -8.45
C ALA A 233 10.99 -51.13 -9.20
N THR A 234 12.27 -51.49 -9.11
CA THR A 234 13.34 -50.74 -9.78
C THR A 234 13.24 -50.80 -11.31
N VAL A 235 12.71 -51.89 -11.87
CA VAL A 235 12.45 -52.02 -13.31
C VAL A 235 11.26 -51.16 -13.75
N PHE A 236 10.22 -51.06 -12.92
CA PHE A 236 9.11 -50.13 -13.19
C PHE A 236 9.57 -48.68 -13.12
N LEU A 237 10.30 -48.29 -12.06
CA LEU A 237 10.78 -46.93 -11.86
C LEU A 237 11.80 -46.51 -12.93
N ALA A 238 12.70 -47.42 -13.37
CA ALA A 238 13.59 -47.15 -14.49
C ALA A 238 12.84 -46.95 -15.82
N TRP A 239 11.75 -47.70 -16.08
CA TRP A 239 10.87 -47.39 -17.22
C TRP A 239 10.19 -46.02 -17.05
N LEU A 240 9.65 -45.75 -15.85
CA LEU A 240 8.92 -44.53 -15.53
C LEU A 240 9.76 -43.28 -15.77
N TYR A 241 11.04 -43.31 -15.38
CA TYR A 241 11.95 -42.15 -15.46
C TYR A 241 12.73 -42.03 -16.78
N ASN A 242 12.68 -43.03 -17.68
CA ASN A 242 13.37 -42.97 -18.98
C ASN A 242 12.41 -42.86 -20.17
N GLU A 243 11.28 -43.56 -20.13
CA GLU A 243 10.47 -43.91 -21.31
C GLU A 243 9.00 -43.47 -21.22
N SER A 244 8.50 -43.19 -20.02
CA SER A 244 7.10 -42.78 -19.83
C SER A 244 6.82 -41.36 -20.35
N PRO A 245 5.56 -41.01 -20.69
CA PRO A 245 5.18 -39.65 -21.11
C PRO A 245 5.21 -38.60 -19.98
N VAL A 246 5.66 -38.96 -18.78
CA VAL A 246 5.69 -38.10 -17.58
C VAL A 246 7.08 -38.05 -16.92
N LYS A 247 8.06 -38.72 -17.52
CA LYS A 247 9.41 -38.95 -17.00
C LYS A 247 10.13 -37.69 -16.50
N ASP A 248 9.88 -36.55 -17.14
CA ASP A 248 10.57 -35.28 -16.89
C ASP A 248 10.04 -34.55 -15.63
N TYR A 249 8.87 -34.95 -15.09
CA TYR A 249 8.21 -34.22 -14.00
C TYR A 249 7.54 -35.07 -12.92
N ILE A 250 7.28 -36.36 -13.15
CA ILE A 250 6.56 -37.21 -12.17
C ILE A 250 7.34 -37.41 -10.87
N LEU A 251 6.63 -37.39 -9.74
CA LEU A 251 7.14 -37.79 -8.43
C LEU A 251 6.61 -39.18 -8.01
N THR A 252 7.39 -39.91 -7.21
CA THR A 252 6.96 -41.14 -6.52
C THR A 252 7.35 -41.10 -5.05
N ASN A 253 6.63 -41.85 -4.21
CA ASN A 253 6.91 -42.03 -2.78
C ASN A 253 7.79 -43.26 -2.51
N ASP A 254 7.89 -43.69 -1.25
CA ASP A 254 8.77 -44.77 -0.76
C ASP A 254 8.13 -46.16 -0.56
N ARG A 255 6.83 -46.33 -0.84
CA ARG A 255 6.11 -47.59 -0.51
C ARG A 255 6.17 -48.62 -1.65
N TRP A 256 7.36 -48.87 -2.18
CA TRP A 256 7.62 -49.79 -3.30
C TRP A 256 7.99 -51.23 -2.88
N GLY A 257 8.10 -51.48 -1.58
CA GLY A 257 8.41 -52.78 -0.99
C GLY A 257 8.56 -52.67 0.53
N SER A 258 8.59 -53.79 1.22
CA SER A 258 8.85 -53.85 2.68
C SER A 258 10.24 -53.33 3.09
N ASP A 259 11.15 -53.22 2.13
CA ASP A 259 12.56 -52.80 2.25
C ASP A 259 12.83 -51.34 1.81
N CYS A 260 11.77 -50.57 1.50
CA CYS A 260 11.86 -49.24 0.87
C CYS A 260 11.52 -48.05 1.80
N PHE A 261 10.73 -48.26 2.86
CA PHE A 261 10.29 -47.19 3.77
C PHE A 261 11.47 -46.42 4.39
N CYS A 262 11.39 -45.09 4.41
CA CYS A 262 12.48 -44.19 4.84
C CYS A 262 13.83 -44.36 4.09
N LYS A 263 13.85 -45.00 2.91
CA LYS A 263 15.10 -45.49 2.32
C LYS A 263 15.21 -45.36 0.81
N HIS A 264 14.13 -45.61 0.07
CA HIS A 264 14.10 -45.65 -1.39
C HIS A 264 12.86 -44.94 -1.92
N GLY A 265 12.97 -44.19 -3.02
CA GLY A 265 11.87 -43.43 -3.62
C GLY A 265 11.91 -41.92 -3.37
N GLY A 266 11.31 -41.15 -4.29
CA GLY A 266 11.51 -39.70 -4.43
C GLY A 266 10.99 -38.83 -3.28
N VAL A 267 10.05 -39.33 -2.47
CA VAL A 267 9.72 -38.76 -1.15
C VAL A 267 9.43 -39.85 -0.14
N TRP A 268 9.93 -39.67 1.08
CA TRP A 268 9.70 -40.64 2.16
C TRP A 268 8.37 -40.37 2.87
N THR A 269 7.50 -41.38 2.96
CA THR A 269 6.35 -41.35 3.87
C THR A 269 6.75 -41.88 5.25
N CYS A 270 7.68 -42.85 5.31
CA CYS A 270 8.11 -43.56 6.52
C CYS A 270 7.02 -44.36 7.28
N SER A 271 5.88 -43.75 7.55
CA SER A 271 4.67 -44.38 8.08
C SER A 271 3.43 -43.60 7.62
N ASP A 272 2.24 -44.00 8.06
CA ASP A 272 1.13 -43.05 8.15
C ASP A 272 1.39 -42.10 9.34
N ARG A 273 0.92 -40.85 9.27
CA ARG A 273 1.02 -39.81 10.31
C ARG A 273 2.45 -39.63 10.84
N PHE A 274 3.43 -39.66 9.94
CA PHE A 274 4.85 -39.66 10.28
C PHE A 274 5.32 -38.31 10.81
N HIS A 275 6.05 -38.34 11.94
CA HIS A 275 6.63 -37.17 12.59
C HIS A 275 8.09 -37.47 12.98
N PRO A 276 9.09 -36.89 12.30
CA PRO A 276 10.50 -37.21 12.55
C PRO A 276 11.08 -36.57 13.83
N GLY A 277 10.50 -35.48 14.33
CA GLY A 277 11.03 -34.72 15.47
C GLY A 277 12.34 -33.97 15.21
N HIS A 278 12.90 -34.08 14.00
CA HIS A 278 14.10 -33.39 13.53
C HIS A 278 14.00 -33.14 12.02
N VAL A 279 14.82 -32.24 11.48
CA VAL A 279 14.87 -31.97 10.03
C VAL A 279 15.51 -33.17 9.32
N MET A 280 14.77 -33.79 8.41
CA MET A 280 15.25 -34.92 7.61
C MET A 280 16.19 -34.46 6.48
N PRO A 281 17.24 -35.21 6.15
CA PRO A 281 18.14 -34.89 5.03
C PRO A 281 17.50 -35.15 3.66
N HIS A 282 16.45 -35.98 3.60
CA HIS A 282 15.67 -36.28 2.40
C HIS A 282 14.27 -35.68 2.50
N LYS A 283 13.67 -35.32 1.37
CA LYS A 283 12.30 -34.80 1.35
C LYS A 283 11.31 -35.89 1.77
N TRP A 284 10.36 -35.51 2.61
CA TRP A 284 9.40 -36.41 3.23
C TRP A 284 7.99 -35.81 3.22
N VAL A 285 6.98 -36.64 3.50
CA VAL A 285 5.56 -36.23 3.54
C VAL A 285 4.79 -36.89 4.68
N ASN A 286 4.10 -36.08 5.48
CA ASN A 286 3.12 -36.52 6.47
C ASN A 286 1.80 -36.89 5.77
N ALA A 287 1.57 -38.18 5.60
CA ALA A 287 0.32 -38.73 5.10
C ALA A 287 -0.69 -38.89 6.25
N MET A 288 -1.78 -38.10 6.28
CA MET A 288 -2.76 -38.12 7.37
C MET A 288 -4.22 -38.00 6.92
N THR A 289 -5.15 -38.14 7.86
CA THR A 289 -6.61 -38.13 7.64
C THR A 289 -7.28 -37.05 8.50
N ILE A 290 -8.38 -36.44 8.01
CA ILE A 290 -9.21 -35.58 8.88
C ILE A 290 -10.09 -36.42 9.81
N ASP A 291 -10.57 -37.58 9.37
CA ASP A 291 -11.15 -38.61 10.24
C ASP A 291 -10.00 -39.36 10.95
N LYS A 292 -9.88 -39.25 12.27
CA LYS A 292 -8.81 -39.84 13.09
C LYS A 292 -8.77 -41.38 12.98
N GLY A 293 -9.86 -42.03 12.58
CA GLY A 293 -10.01 -43.49 12.51
C GLY A 293 -10.05 -44.10 11.11
N SER A 294 -10.09 -43.33 10.01
CA SER A 294 -10.38 -43.88 8.67
C SER A 294 -9.82 -43.02 7.52
N TRP A 295 -9.44 -43.66 6.40
CA TRP A 295 -9.24 -42.96 5.12
C TRP A 295 -10.54 -42.91 4.31
N GLY A 296 -11.31 -44.00 4.28
CA GLY A 296 -12.63 -44.09 3.65
C GLY A 296 -13.74 -43.36 4.42
N TYR A 297 -14.91 -43.18 3.79
CA TYR A 297 -16.05 -42.51 4.42
C TYR A 297 -16.74 -43.39 5.49
N ARG A 298 -16.88 -42.86 6.71
CA ARG A 298 -17.71 -43.44 7.78
C ARG A 298 -18.99 -42.62 7.99
N ARG A 299 -20.16 -43.25 7.88
CA ARG A 299 -21.47 -42.63 8.21
C ARG A 299 -21.81 -42.66 9.70
N ASN A 300 -20.99 -43.35 10.50
CA ASN A 300 -21.16 -43.53 11.95
C ASN A 300 -20.05 -42.81 12.76
N ALA A 301 -19.36 -41.85 12.15
CA ALA A 301 -18.34 -41.05 12.83
C ALA A 301 -19.00 -39.93 13.66
N ASP A 302 -18.58 -39.79 14.91
CA ASP A 302 -18.96 -38.64 15.75
C ASP A 302 -18.09 -37.42 15.38
N LEU A 303 -18.54 -36.20 15.72
CA LEU A 303 -17.76 -34.97 15.49
C LEU A 303 -16.36 -35.01 16.15
N ARG A 304 -16.24 -35.67 17.31
CA ARG A 304 -14.97 -35.91 18.04
C ARG A 304 -13.97 -36.79 17.30
N ASP A 305 -14.44 -37.60 16.35
CA ASP A 305 -13.59 -38.50 15.57
C ASP A 305 -12.81 -37.72 14.50
N PHE A 306 -13.19 -36.47 14.21
CA PHE A 306 -12.48 -35.62 13.28
C PHE A 306 -11.43 -34.76 14.00
N TYR A 307 -10.38 -34.35 13.28
CA TYR A 307 -9.51 -33.27 13.71
C TYR A 307 -10.31 -31.95 13.80
N THR A 308 -10.07 -31.15 14.84
CA THR A 308 -10.47 -29.75 14.86
C THR A 308 -9.57 -28.93 13.92
N ILE A 309 -9.90 -27.67 13.65
CA ILE A 309 -9.04 -26.83 12.79
C ILE A 309 -7.73 -26.48 13.51
N GLU A 310 -7.75 -26.33 14.82
CA GLU A 310 -6.57 -26.07 15.67
C GLU A 310 -5.63 -27.27 15.68
N GLU A 311 -6.16 -28.48 15.87
CA GLU A 311 -5.39 -29.72 15.75
C GLU A 311 -4.81 -29.86 14.32
N LEU A 312 -5.61 -29.62 13.28
CA LEU A 312 -5.15 -29.76 11.89
C LEU A 312 -4.07 -28.74 11.51
N LEU A 313 -4.21 -27.47 11.93
CA LEU A 313 -3.20 -26.44 11.70
C LEU A 313 -1.90 -26.73 12.43
N LYS A 314 -1.95 -27.32 13.64
CA LYS A 314 -0.76 -27.79 14.34
C LYS A 314 0.01 -28.85 13.56
N GLU A 315 -0.67 -29.86 13.00
CA GLU A 315 -0.02 -30.89 12.17
C GLU A 315 0.62 -30.28 10.91
N VAL A 316 -0.08 -29.33 10.25
CA VAL A 316 0.43 -28.56 9.09
C VAL A 316 1.71 -27.80 9.45
N ILE A 317 1.67 -27.01 10.52
CA ILE A 317 2.77 -26.15 10.98
C ILE A 317 3.99 -26.99 11.41
N TYR A 318 3.77 -28.03 12.22
CA TYR A 318 4.80 -28.97 12.65
C TYR A 318 5.51 -29.60 11.45
N THR A 319 4.74 -30.16 10.52
CA THR A 319 5.26 -30.88 9.35
C THR A 319 6.14 -29.98 8.48
N ILE A 320 5.70 -28.74 8.24
CA ILE A 320 6.36 -27.82 7.31
C ILE A 320 7.58 -27.15 7.95
N SER A 321 7.56 -26.91 9.27
CA SER A 321 8.75 -26.47 10.03
C SER A 321 9.88 -27.50 9.96
N PHE A 322 9.56 -28.81 10.06
CA PHE A 322 10.51 -29.90 9.84
C PHE A 322 10.76 -30.23 8.34
N GLY A 323 10.34 -29.36 7.42
CA GLY A 323 10.66 -29.43 6.00
C GLY A 323 9.85 -30.44 5.19
N GLY A 324 8.87 -31.09 5.80
CA GLY A 324 7.97 -32.02 5.12
C GLY A 324 7.02 -31.34 4.15
N ASN A 325 6.30 -32.15 3.40
CA ASN A 325 4.97 -31.80 2.90
C ASN A 325 3.91 -32.46 3.79
N ILE A 326 2.68 -31.97 3.78
CA ILE A 326 1.54 -32.63 4.41
C ILE A 326 0.50 -32.99 3.35
N LEU A 327 -0.14 -34.14 3.52
CA LEU A 327 -1.03 -34.74 2.53
C LEU A 327 -2.26 -35.30 3.26
N ILE A 328 -3.34 -34.51 3.21
CA ILE A 328 -4.47 -34.59 4.14
C ILE A 328 -5.65 -35.24 3.42
N ASN A 329 -6.19 -36.33 3.97
CA ASN A 329 -7.22 -37.13 3.31
C ASN A 329 -8.67 -36.77 3.64
N VAL A 330 -9.52 -36.83 2.61
CA VAL A 330 -10.99 -36.94 2.70
C VAL A 330 -11.48 -38.30 2.23
N GLY A 331 -12.54 -38.81 2.86
CA GLY A 331 -13.34 -39.95 2.37
C GLY A 331 -14.68 -39.48 1.81
N PRO A 332 -14.92 -39.48 0.48
CA PRO A 332 -16.20 -39.10 -0.12
C PRO A 332 -17.28 -40.17 0.04
N THR A 333 -18.55 -39.76 0.02
CA THR A 333 -19.71 -40.65 0.07
C THR A 333 -19.86 -41.47 -1.21
N SER A 334 -20.56 -42.61 -1.21
CA SER A 334 -20.80 -43.41 -2.43
C SER A 334 -21.52 -42.63 -3.55
N TRP A 335 -22.27 -41.59 -3.18
CA TRP A 335 -22.96 -40.68 -4.10
C TRP A 335 -22.13 -39.48 -4.57
N GLY A 336 -20.85 -39.37 -4.17
CA GLY A 336 -19.89 -38.43 -4.76
C GLY A 336 -19.86 -37.02 -4.14
N THR A 337 -20.46 -36.82 -2.98
CA THR A 337 -20.25 -35.59 -2.18
C THR A 337 -19.14 -35.78 -1.16
N LEU A 338 -18.44 -34.70 -0.83
CA LEU A 338 -17.72 -34.64 0.44
C LEU A 338 -18.73 -34.37 1.56
N ALA A 339 -18.54 -34.99 2.72
CA ALA A 339 -19.36 -34.69 3.90
C ALA A 339 -19.08 -33.23 4.36
N PRO A 340 -20.08 -32.48 4.87
CA PRO A 340 -19.91 -31.07 5.23
C PRO A 340 -18.73 -30.79 6.17
N ILE A 341 -18.41 -31.70 7.08
CA ILE A 341 -17.25 -31.61 7.99
C ILE A 341 -15.89 -31.54 7.24
N TYR A 342 -15.76 -32.21 6.10
CA TYR A 342 -14.56 -32.12 5.27
C TYR A 342 -14.52 -30.79 4.48
N GLU A 343 -15.66 -30.35 3.95
CA GLU A 343 -15.77 -29.05 3.26
C GLU A 343 -15.51 -27.90 4.24
N GLU A 344 -15.97 -28.00 5.49
CA GLU A 344 -15.71 -27.05 6.58
C GLU A 344 -14.22 -26.99 6.94
N ARG A 345 -13.59 -28.12 7.28
CA ARG A 345 -12.17 -28.14 7.72
C ARG A 345 -11.21 -27.66 6.63
N PHE A 346 -11.44 -28.06 5.37
CA PHE A 346 -10.64 -27.56 4.26
C PHE A 346 -10.96 -26.11 3.89
N GLY A 347 -12.21 -25.64 4.04
CA GLY A 347 -12.56 -24.22 3.89
C GLY A 347 -11.91 -23.33 4.96
N GLN A 348 -11.84 -23.82 6.21
CA GLN A 348 -11.15 -23.17 7.32
C GLN A 348 -9.63 -23.11 7.08
N LEU A 349 -9.01 -24.25 6.74
CA LEU A 349 -7.59 -24.33 6.38
C LEU A 349 -7.24 -23.43 5.19
N GLY A 350 -8.06 -23.45 4.13
CA GLY A 350 -7.91 -22.59 2.96
C GLY A 350 -8.03 -21.09 3.28
N SER A 351 -8.97 -20.72 4.16
CA SER A 351 -9.13 -19.34 4.65
C SER A 351 -7.90 -18.87 5.44
N TRP A 352 -7.33 -19.73 6.29
CA TRP A 352 -6.08 -19.46 7.00
C TRP A 352 -4.88 -19.35 6.03
N LEU A 353 -4.79 -20.23 5.03
CA LEU A 353 -3.74 -20.22 4.00
C LEU A 353 -3.83 -19.04 3.02
N LYS A 354 -5.01 -18.43 2.86
CA LYS A 354 -5.19 -17.20 2.07
C LYS A 354 -4.45 -16.00 2.70
N VAL A 355 -4.28 -16.01 4.02
CA VAL A 355 -3.51 -15.00 4.77
C VAL A 355 -2.08 -15.47 5.02
N ASN A 356 -1.92 -16.65 5.62
CA ASN A 356 -0.64 -17.13 6.13
C ASN A 356 0.19 -17.92 5.11
N GLY A 357 -0.28 -18.03 3.87
CA GLY A 357 0.35 -18.84 2.82
C GLY A 357 1.79 -18.45 2.49
N GLU A 358 2.19 -17.19 2.71
CA GLU A 358 3.58 -16.73 2.51
C GLU A 358 4.56 -17.42 3.48
N ALA A 359 4.12 -17.74 4.69
CA ALA A 359 4.89 -18.46 5.71
C ALA A 359 4.85 -20.00 5.56
N ILE A 360 4.24 -20.48 4.49
CA ILE A 360 3.98 -21.90 4.23
C ILE A 360 4.56 -22.28 2.88
N TYR A 361 3.97 -21.79 1.79
CA TYR A 361 4.44 -22.08 0.43
C TYR A 361 5.81 -21.46 0.20
N LYS A 362 6.68 -22.16 -0.55
CA LYS A 362 8.03 -21.67 -0.88
C LYS A 362 8.91 -21.34 0.34
N THR A 363 8.70 -22.00 1.48
CA THR A 363 9.56 -21.91 2.67
C THR A 363 10.55 -23.07 2.78
N THR A 364 11.53 -22.92 3.67
CA THR A 364 12.41 -23.97 4.18
C THR A 364 12.37 -24.01 5.71
N PRO A 365 12.79 -25.11 6.35
CA PRO A 365 13.14 -25.11 7.77
C PRO A 365 14.06 -23.94 8.09
N TRP A 366 13.80 -23.28 9.22
CA TRP A 366 14.75 -22.34 9.81
C TRP A 366 15.75 -23.08 10.72
N ILE A 367 16.68 -22.38 11.37
CA ILE A 367 17.67 -23.01 12.27
C ILE A 367 17.05 -23.60 13.54
N HIS A 368 15.91 -23.07 13.97
CA HIS A 368 15.02 -23.67 14.97
C HIS A 368 13.68 -24.03 14.29
N GLN A 369 13.01 -25.08 14.75
CA GLN A 369 11.66 -25.45 14.27
C GLN A 369 10.56 -25.05 15.25
N ASN A 370 10.82 -25.19 16.55
CA ASN A 370 10.00 -24.65 17.64
C ASN A 370 10.79 -23.60 18.44
N ASP A 371 10.09 -22.77 19.22
CA ASP A 371 10.74 -21.80 20.08
C ASP A 371 11.34 -22.42 21.36
N THR A 372 12.38 -21.78 21.88
CA THR A 372 13.13 -22.21 23.07
C THR A 372 12.43 -21.86 24.38
N LEU A 373 11.49 -20.90 24.38
CA LEU A 373 10.65 -20.53 25.53
C LEU A 373 9.22 -21.09 25.42
N SER A 374 8.73 -21.41 24.22
CA SER A 374 7.35 -21.86 24.01
C SER A 374 7.20 -22.98 22.98
N ASN A 375 6.61 -24.11 23.41
CA ASN A 375 6.21 -25.20 22.52
C ASN A 375 4.98 -24.87 21.63
N ARG A 376 4.36 -23.71 21.84
CA ARG A 376 3.23 -23.20 21.04
C ARG A 376 3.69 -22.28 19.91
N VAL A 377 4.99 -22.06 19.71
CA VAL A 377 5.52 -21.25 18.60
C VAL A 377 6.50 -22.05 17.76
N TRP A 378 6.35 -21.92 16.45
CA TRP A 378 7.04 -22.67 15.41
C TRP A 378 7.62 -21.72 14.35
N TYR A 379 8.54 -22.21 13.52
CA TYR A 379 9.28 -21.36 12.58
C TYR A 379 9.46 -21.96 11.19
N THR A 380 9.33 -21.09 10.19
CA THR A 380 9.77 -21.32 8.81
C THR A 380 10.59 -20.11 8.34
N ALA A 381 11.43 -20.29 7.31
CA ALA A 381 12.15 -19.21 6.65
C ALA A 381 11.78 -19.14 5.16
N SER A 382 11.76 -17.94 4.58
CA SER A 382 11.47 -17.77 3.15
C SER A 382 12.62 -18.31 2.29
N LYS A 383 12.31 -19.05 1.22
CA LYS A 383 13.33 -19.41 0.21
C LYS A 383 13.87 -18.18 -0.53
N LYS A 384 13.03 -17.15 -0.74
CA LYS A 384 13.38 -15.94 -1.49
C LYS A 384 14.38 -15.07 -0.72
N ASP A 385 14.17 -14.95 0.59
CA ASP A 385 15.03 -14.21 1.50
C ASP A 385 15.20 -15.00 2.81
N LYS A 386 16.38 -15.57 3.01
CA LYS A 386 16.70 -16.34 4.22
C LYS A 386 16.79 -15.47 5.49
N SER A 387 16.75 -14.14 5.38
CA SER A 387 16.63 -13.22 6.51
C SER A 387 15.18 -12.87 6.87
N THR A 388 14.19 -13.37 6.11
CA THR A 388 12.77 -13.32 6.45
C THR A 388 12.38 -14.63 7.12
N ILE A 389 12.08 -14.54 8.41
CA ILE A 389 11.71 -15.63 9.32
C ILE A 389 10.25 -15.41 9.71
N TYR A 390 9.45 -16.47 9.66
CA TYR A 390 8.03 -16.45 10.04
C TYR A 390 7.84 -17.15 11.37
N SER A 391 7.27 -16.45 12.34
CA SER A 391 6.96 -17.01 13.67
C SER A 391 5.49 -17.43 13.70
N LEU A 392 5.24 -18.73 13.69
CA LEU A 392 3.93 -19.40 13.60
C LEU A 392 3.46 -19.81 15.01
N LEU A 393 2.59 -19.02 15.65
CA LEU A 393 2.01 -19.39 16.95
C LEU A 393 0.78 -20.29 16.73
N LEU A 394 0.62 -21.34 17.53
CA LEU A 394 -0.54 -22.25 17.45
C LEU A 394 -1.82 -21.62 18.02
N ASP A 395 -1.69 -20.65 18.92
CA ASP A 395 -2.77 -20.00 19.66
C ASP A 395 -2.46 -18.52 19.87
N TRP A 396 -3.49 -17.67 19.96
CA TRP A 396 -3.30 -16.25 20.29
C TRP A 396 -2.87 -16.09 21.75
N PRO A 397 -1.85 -15.27 22.08
CA PRO A 397 -1.39 -15.10 23.46
C PRO A 397 -2.44 -14.39 24.33
N VAL A 398 -2.67 -14.92 25.54
CA VAL A 398 -3.70 -14.45 26.48
C VAL A 398 -3.53 -12.96 26.82
N ASP A 399 -2.28 -12.55 27.06
CA ASP A 399 -1.92 -11.19 27.47
C ASP A 399 -1.60 -10.28 26.26
N ASN A 400 -1.89 -10.73 25.03
CA ASN A 400 -1.47 -10.10 23.76
C ASN A 400 0.04 -9.92 23.59
N GLU A 401 0.88 -10.72 24.26
CA GLU A 401 2.33 -10.69 24.09
C GLU A 401 2.96 -12.09 24.02
N VAL A 402 4.08 -12.20 23.31
CA VAL A 402 4.89 -13.42 23.23
C VAL A 402 6.37 -13.06 23.27
N THR A 403 7.18 -13.86 23.94
CA THR A 403 8.65 -13.73 23.92
C THR A 403 9.24 -14.89 23.12
N LEU A 404 9.90 -14.55 22.02
CA LEU A 404 10.47 -15.46 21.03
C LEU A 404 11.93 -15.73 21.39
N GLY A 405 12.18 -16.79 22.15
CA GLY A 405 13.50 -17.13 22.68
C GLY A 405 14.51 -17.54 21.60
N ALA A 406 14.05 -18.13 20.50
CA ALA A 406 14.90 -18.50 19.37
C ALA A 406 15.46 -17.26 18.62
N LEU A 407 14.89 -16.06 18.84
CA LEU A 407 15.36 -14.80 18.28
C LEU A 407 16.21 -13.97 19.27
N LYS A 408 16.51 -14.49 20.47
CA LYS A 408 17.27 -13.79 21.54
C LYS A 408 18.56 -13.12 21.05
N ASP A 409 19.39 -13.86 20.34
CA ASP A 409 20.72 -13.43 19.91
C ASP A 409 20.74 -13.01 18.42
N ILE A 410 19.56 -12.71 17.85
CA ILE A 410 19.36 -12.42 16.42
C ILE A 410 18.75 -11.01 16.28
N PRO A 411 19.46 -10.03 15.71
CA PRO A 411 18.94 -8.66 15.56
C PRO A 411 17.71 -8.59 14.65
N VAL A 412 16.58 -8.12 15.18
CA VAL A 412 15.33 -7.94 14.42
C VAL A 412 15.07 -6.47 14.14
N SER A 413 14.88 -6.14 12.86
CA SER A 413 14.70 -4.76 12.39
C SER A 413 13.23 -4.34 12.23
N ASN A 414 12.31 -5.28 12.06
CA ASN A 414 10.87 -5.03 11.91
C ASN A 414 10.08 -6.31 12.21
N VAL A 415 8.86 -6.14 12.74
CA VAL A 415 7.87 -7.16 13.06
C VAL A 415 6.52 -6.64 12.55
N THR A 416 5.83 -7.41 11.72
CA THR A 416 4.47 -7.11 11.21
C THR A 416 3.61 -8.36 11.31
N LEU A 417 2.28 -8.26 11.24
CA LEU A 417 1.37 -9.41 11.35
C LEU A 417 0.75 -9.75 9.98
N LEU A 418 0.82 -11.00 9.51
CA LEU A 418 0.25 -11.36 8.20
C LEU A 418 -1.26 -11.03 8.12
N GLY A 419 -1.62 -10.34 7.05
CA GLY A 419 -2.98 -9.88 6.78
C GLY A 419 -3.41 -8.63 7.57
N SER A 420 -2.58 -8.10 8.46
CA SER A 420 -2.88 -6.87 9.22
C SER A 420 -1.93 -5.74 8.84
N GLU A 421 -2.48 -4.54 8.69
CA GLU A 421 -1.71 -3.29 8.51
C GLU A 421 -1.30 -2.68 9.87
N ALA A 422 -1.68 -3.31 10.99
CA ALA A 422 -1.39 -2.80 12.33
C ALA A 422 0.11 -2.96 12.70
N VAL A 423 0.71 -1.87 13.18
CA VAL A 423 2.11 -1.82 13.64
C VAL A 423 2.27 -2.66 14.91
N MET A 424 3.18 -3.64 14.86
CA MET A 424 3.53 -4.46 16.03
C MET A 424 4.56 -3.73 16.87
N LYS A 425 4.39 -3.71 18.20
CA LYS A 425 5.45 -3.27 19.12
C LYS A 425 6.37 -4.45 19.42
N PHE A 426 7.68 -4.26 19.43
CA PHE A 426 8.64 -5.30 19.80
C PHE A 426 9.87 -4.73 20.53
N SER A 427 10.50 -5.54 21.36
CA SER A 427 11.70 -5.22 22.13
C SER A 427 12.65 -6.42 22.16
N GLN A 428 13.95 -6.17 21.95
CA GLN A 428 14.99 -7.18 22.16
C GLN A 428 15.27 -7.29 23.67
N GLU A 429 15.11 -8.47 24.25
CA GLU A 429 15.28 -8.71 25.70
C GLU A 429 16.33 -9.79 25.96
N SER A 430 16.83 -9.86 27.19
CA SER A 430 17.90 -10.80 27.60
C SER A 430 17.52 -12.28 27.45
N VAL A 431 16.23 -12.58 27.28
CA VAL A 431 15.66 -13.93 27.14
C VAL A 431 15.16 -14.25 25.72
N GLY A 432 14.91 -13.24 24.87
CA GLY A 432 14.23 -13.42 23.59
C GLY A 432 13.78 -12.09 22.97
N LEU A 433 13.18 -12.13 21.79
CA LEU A 433 12.47 -10.99 21.22
C LEU A 433 11.05 -10.95 21.79
N ARG A 434 10.72 -9.97 22.63
CA ARG A 434 9.34 -9.76 23.08
C ARG A 434 8.56 -9.00 22.00
N VAL A 435 7.40 -9.54 21.63
CA VAL A 435 6.49 -9.01 20.62
C VAL A 435 5.11 -8.81 21.26
N VAL A 436 4.58 -7.59 21.17
CA VAL A 436 3.26 -7.23 21.68
C VAL A 436 2.32 -7.04 20.49
N PHE A 437 1.26 -7.83 20.47
CA PHE A 437 0.20 -7.81 19.49
C PHE A 437 -0.73 -6.61 19.76
N PRO A 438 -1.19 -5.90 18.71
CA PRO A 438 -2.23 -4.89 18.85
C PRO A 438 -3.56 -5.52 19.30
N TYR A 439 -4.37 -4.76 20.03
CA TYR A 439 -5.75 -5.15 20.37
C TYR A 439 -6.65 -5.11 19.13
N LEU A 440 -6.62 -6.17 18.34
CA LEU A 440 -7.48 -6.36 17.17
C LEU A 440 -8.87 -6.85 17.62
N ASN A 441 -9.94 -6.17 17.19
CA ASN A 441 -11.27 -6.77 17.30
C ASN A 441 -11.48 -7.84 16.20
N ILE A 442 -12.55 -8.63 16.30
CA ILE A 442 -12.83 -9.79 15.42
C ILE A 442 -12.87 -9.49 13.91
N ARG A 443 -13.04 -8.22 13.51
CA ARG A 443 -13.00 -7.77 12.09
C ARG A 443 -11.63 -7.24 11.65
N GLN A 444 -10.79 -6.84 12.60
CA GLN A 444 -9.39 -6.47 12.37
C GLN A 444 -8.46 -7.68 12.49
N MET A 445 -8.88 -8.74 13.19
CA MET A 445 -8.21 -10.04 13.18
C MET A 445 -8.18 -10.60 11.75
N PRO A 446 -7.01 -10.77 11.13
CA PRO A 446 -6.94 -11.12 9.71
C PRO A 446 -7.44 -12.54 9.44
N CYS A 447 -7.41 -13.42 10.44
CA CYS A 447 -8.27 -14.59 10.58
C CYS A 447 -8.29 -15.06 12.04
N LEU A 448 -9.27 -15.90 12.40
CA LEU A 448 -9.50 -16.39 13.77
C LEU A 448 -8.33 -17.19 14.41
N LEU A 449 -7.36 -17.62 13.61
CA LEU A 449 -6.14 -18.33 14.06
C LEU A 449 -4.88 -17.75 13.38
N CYS A 450 -4.89 -16.47 13.01
CA CYS A 450 -3.79 -15.84 12.26
C CYS A 450 -2.68 -15.36 13.19
N ASN A 451 -1.64 -16.18 13.28
CA ASN A 451 -0.49 -16.00 14.15
C ASN A 451 0.81 -16.09 13.34
N VAL A 452 1.07 -15.11 12.47
CA VAL A 452 2.35 -15.04 11.75
C VAL A 452 2.97 -13.67 11.84
N VAL A 453 4.10 -13.60 12.52
CA VAL A 453 5.04 -12.48 12.34
C VAL A 453 5.67 -12.56 10.96
N ARG A 454 5.50 -11.50 10.16
CA ARG A 454 6.16 -11.24 8.88
C ARG A 454 7.23 -10.16 9.07
N ARG A 455 8.29 -10.22 8.26
CA ARG A 455 9.19 -9.11 7.99
C ARG A 455 9.07 -8.72 6.51
N SER A 456 8.59 -7.52 6.22
CA SER A 456 8.61 -6.96 4.85
C SER A 456 8.38 -5.44 4.90
N PRO A 457 9.23 -4.61 4.28
CA PRO A 457 8.81 -3.31 3.77
C PRO A 457 7.98 -3.50 2.48
N SER A 458 7.45 -2.41 1.91
CA SER A 458 6.89 -2.37 0.55
C SER A 458 7.99 -2.39 -0.55
N CYS A 459 9.26 -2.45 -0.14
CA CYS A 459 10.43 -2.27 -1.00
C CYS A 459 11.14 -3.59 -1.30
N SER A 460 11.45 -3.84 -2.58
CA SER A 460 12.15 -5.05 -3.05
C SER A 460 13.61 -4.73 -3.39
N GLY A 461 14.43 -4.52 -2.37
CA GLY A 461 15.67 -3.76 -2.49
C GLY A 461 15.35 -2.26 -2.51
N ASN A 462 16.18 -1.45 -3.17
CA ASN A 462 16.04 0.01 -3.24
C ASN A 462 14.84 0.51 -4.09
N VAL A 463 13.74 -0.26 -4.19
CA VAL A 463 12.57 0.07 -5.03
C VAL A 463 11.29 -0.22 -4.27
N CYS A 464 10.53 0.82 -3.92
CA CYS A 464 9.28 0.75 -3.16
C CYS A 464 8.08 0.95 -4.10
N GLU A 465 7.27 -0.09 -4.31
CA GLU A 465 6.10 -0.04 -5.21
C GLU A 465 4.79 0.21 -4.47
N PHE A 466 4.10 1.29 -4.84
CA PHE A 466 2.78 1.65 -4.34
C PHE A 466 1.75 1.65 -5.48
N LYS A 467 0.52 1.24 -5.19
CA LYS A 467 -0.58 1.16 -6.17
C LYS A 467 -1.78 1.90 -5.61
N TRP A 468 -2.19 2.96 -6.31
CA TRP A 468 -3.26 3.86 -5.90
C TRP A 468 -4.39 3.83 -6.92
N THR A 469 -5.62 3.68 -6.42
CA THR A 469 -6.85 3.85 -7.16
C THR A 469 -7.55 5.10 -6.63
N ILE A 470 -7.78 6.08 -7.50
CA ILE A 470 -8.46 7.33 -7.16
C ILE A 470 -9.92 7.18 -7.56
N ASP A 471 -10.83 7.28 -6.59
CA ASP A 471 -12.26 7.06 -6.79
C ASP A 471 -13.08 7.99 -5.88
N TYR A 472 -14.38 8.16 -6.15
CA TYR A 472 -15.24 8.95 -5.27
C TYR A 472 -15.64 8.13 -4.03
N LYS A 473 -15.77 8.82 -2.90
CA LYS A 473 -16.38 8.29 -1.68
C LYS A 473 -17.39 9.31 -1.14
N PHE A 474 -18.29 8.85 -0.28
CA PHE A 474 -19.17 9.72 0.49
C PHE A 474 -18.87 9.54 1.98
N THR A 475 -18.82 10.65 2.72
CA THR A 475 -18.76 10.62 4.19
C THR A 475 -20.10 10.19 4.77
N MET A 476 -20.09 9.66 6.00
CA MET A 476 -21.29 9.15 6.69
C MET A 476 -22.12 8.10 5.95
N MET A 477 -21.53 7.40 4.98
CA MET A 477 -22.10 6.19 4.39
C MET A 477 -21.50 4.96 5.06
N TRP A 478 -22.36 4.01 5.43
CA TRP A 478 -21.95 2.64 5.72
C TRP A 478 -21.61 1.94 4.40
N TYR A 479 -20.40 1.42 4.31
CA TYR A 479 -19.87 0.80 3.10
C TYR A 479 -19.66 -0.70 3.29
N ASN A 480 -20.47 -1.52 2.62
CA ASN A 480 -20.29 -2.97 2.63
C ASN A 480 -19.51 -3.47 1.41
N LYS A 481 -18.52 -4.34 1.65
CA LYS A 481 -17.59 -4.87 0.64
C LYS A 481 -17.76 -6.37 0.37
N THR A 482 -18.81 -7.01 0.91
CA THR A 482 -19.05 -8.46 0.79
C THR A 482 -19.88 -8.87 -0.44
N SER A 483 -20.37 -7.91 -1.22
CA SER A 483 -21.15 -8.11 -2.44
C SER A 483 -20.46 -7.47 -3.64
N GLU A 484 -20.64 -8.04 -4.82
CA GLU A 484 -20.06 -7.51 -6.08
C GLU A 484 -20.69 -6.16 -6.48
N GLU A 485 -21.88 -5.87 -5.96
CA GLU A 485 -22.46 -4.53 -5.87
C GLU A 485 -22.18 -3.94 -4.48
N THR A 486 -21.48 -2.81 -4.39
CA THR A 486 -21.27 -2.10 -3.11
C THR A 486 -22.53 -1.34 -2.71
N GLU A 487 -23.25 -1.86 -1.72
CA GLU A 487 -24.40 -1.17 -1.15
C GLU A 487 -23.93 -0.04 -0.21
N TYR A 488 -24.26 1.20 -0.56
CA TYR A 488 -24.01 2.39 0.25
C TYR A 488 -25.29 2.74 1.03
N GLN A 489 -25.31 2.51 2.34
CA GLN A 489 -26.45 2.89 3.19
C GLN A 489 -26.12 4.12 4.05
N PRO A 490 -26.99 5.15 4.11
CA PRO A 490 -26.70 6.35 4.88
C PRO A 490 -26.76 6.10 6.39
N ILE A 491 -25.85 6.75 7.11
CA ILE A 491 -25.82 6.76 8.56
C ILE A 491 -26.41 8.07 9.07
N VAL A 492 -27.37 7.95 9.98
CA VAL A 492 -28.10 9.05 10.62
C VAL A 492 -27.92 8.97 12.14
N GLN A 493 -27.89 10.11 12.81
CA GLN A 493 -27.91 10.17 14.28
C GLN A 493 -29.36 10.34 14.76
N ASP A 494 -29.72 9.71 15.89
CA ASP A 494 -31.00 9.96 16.55
C ASP A 494 -30.94 11.06 17.62
N SER A 495 -32.11 11.40 18.16
CA SER A 495 -32.28 12.42 19.21
C SER A 495 -31.70 12.02 20.58
N THR A 496 -31.24 10.78 20.77
CA THR A 496 -30.54 10.33 22.00
C THR A 496 -29.02 10.23 21.79
N GLY A 497 -28.53 10.63 20.62
CA GLY A 497 -27.12 10.71 20.29
C GLY A 497 -26.53 9.45 19.64
N PHE A 498 -27.32 8.39 19.45
CA PHE A 498 -26.85 7.13 18.88
C PHE A 498 -26.80 7.17 17.36
N VAL A 499 -25.76 6.55 16.82
CA VAL A 499 -25.51 6.44 15.39
C VAL A 499 -26.23 5.21 14.83
N LYS A 500 -27.01 5.40 13.75
CA LYS A 500 -27.86 4.37 13.14
C LYS A 500 -27.71 4.32 11.62
N ARG A 501 -27.57 3.12 11.05
CA ARG A 501 -27.65 2.89 9.61
C ARG A 501 -29.11 2.81 9.19
N ARG A 502 -29.51 3.60 8.18
CA ARG A 502 -30.85 3.64 7.60
C ARG A 502 -30.91 2.73 6.37
N SER A 503 -31.66 1.64 6.47
CA SER A 503 -31.85 0.63 5.42
C SER A 503 -33.27 0.71 4.87
N THR A 504 -33.39 0.89 3.55
CA THR A 504 -34.66 0.88 2.82
C THR A 504 -34.97 -0.54 2.37
N THR A 505 -36.10 -1.11 2.79
CA THR A 505 -36.53 -2.42 2.24
C THR A 505 -37.17 -2.25 0.85
N LYS A 506 -37.36 -3.35 0.11
CA LYS A 506 -38.12 -3.37 -1.15
C LYS A 506 -39.57 -2.85 -1.03
N ASP A 507 -40.10 -2.79 0.19
CA ASP A 507 -41.45 -2.29 0.50
C ASP A 507 -41.46 -0.78 0.84
N CYS A 508 -40.37 -0.06 0.56
CA CYS A 508 -40.13 1.34 0.94
C CYS A 508 -40.24 1.62 2.46
N LYS A 509 -40.10 0.60 3.31
CA LYS A 509 -40.10 0.77 4.77
C LYS A 509 -38.70 1.11 5.25
N GLU A 510 -38.59 2.19 6.01
CA GLU A 510 -37.34 2.60 6.63
C GLU A 510 -37.07 1.79 7.89
N THR A 511 -35.90 1.15 7.94
CA THR A 511 -35.43 0.42 9.11
C THR A 511 -34.10 1.02 9.59
N HIS A 512 -33.92 1.12 10.90
CA HIS A 512 -32.76 1.78 11.50
C HIS A 512 -32.02 0.81 12.43
N THR A 513 -30.79 0.43 12.06
CA THR A 513 -29.93 -0.44 12.88
C THR A 513 -28.91 0.42 13.64
N VAL A 514 -28.76 0.26 14.95
CA VAL A 514 -27.67 0.93 15.71
C VAL A 514 -26.32 0.40 15.22
N VAL A 515 -25.37 1.31 14.98
CA VAL A 515 -24.00 0.98 14.56
C VAL A 515 -23.10 0.98 15.79
N THR A 516 -22.36 -0.11 16.01
CA THR A 516 -21.42 -0.18 17.15
C THR A 516 -20.14 0.63 16.90
N LEU A 517 -19.40 0.96 17.98
CA LEU A 517 -18.21 1.81 17.91
C LEU A 517 -17.05 1.21 17.08
N SER A 518 -16.95 -0.11 16.97
CA SER A 518 -16.02 -0.78 16.05
C SER A 518 -16.49 -0.68 14.60
N GLU A 519 -17.75 -0.99 14.32
CA GLU A 519 -18.35 -0.87 12.99
C GLU A 519 -18.27 0.54 12.41
N PHE A 520 -18.45 1.55 13.26
CA PHE A 520 -18.33 2.96 12.90
C PHE A 520 -16.88 3.38 12.64
N LYS A 521 -15.89 2.75 13.29
CA LYS A 521 -14.46 3.02 13.04
C LYS A 521 -13.95 2.38 11.74
N GLU A 522 -14.55 1.28 11.29
CA GLU A 522 -14.06 0.46 10.16
C GLU A 522 -14.73 0.79 8.82
N LEU A 523 -16.05 0.99 8.80
CA LEU A 523 -16.85 0.98 7.57
C LEU A 523 -17.41 2.35 7.18
N VAL A 524 -16.88 3.43 7.78
CA VAL A 524 -17.36 4.81 7.63
C VAL A 524 -16.18 5.78 7.53
N SER A 525 -16.14 6.62 6.49
CA SER A 525 -15.33 7.84 6.52
C SER A 525 -16.13 8.91 7.26
N THR A 526 -15.68 9.28 8.45
CA THR A 526 -16.47 10.09 9.39
C THR A 526 -16.38 11.59 9.11
N ALA A 527 -15.18 12.12 8.82
CA ALA A 527 -14.93 13.55 8.59
C ALA A 527 -15.59 14.44 9.67
N ASP A 528 -16.49 15.34 9.25
CA ASP A 528 -17.31 16.24 10.05
C ASP A 528 -18.69 15.67 10.45
N GLY A 529 -18.95 14.40 10.13
CA GLY A 529 -20.18 13.71 10.47
C GLY A 529 -21.42 14.19 9.70
N ASP A 530 -21.25 14.82 8.54
CA ASP A 530 -22.30 15.06 7.55
C ASP A 530 -22.02 14.27 6.24
N TYR A 531 -22.96 14.27 5.30
CA TYR A 531 -22.84 13.62 4.00
C TYR A 531 -22.24 14.57 2.94
N ARG A 532 -21.01 14.30 2.53
CA ARG A 532 -20.21 15.07 1.57
C ARG A 532 -19.56 14.11 0.57
N MET A 533 -19.54 14.46 -0.72
CA MET A 533 -18.71 13.75 -1.70
C MET A 533 -17.25 14.15 -1.50
N VAL A 534 -16.36 13.16 -1.50
CA VAL A 534 -14.91 13.32 -1.31
C VAL A 534 -14.16 12.44 -2.30
N TYR A 535 -12.93 12.81 -2.63
CA TYR A 535 -12.03 12.02 -3.45
C TYR A 535 -11.17 11.14 -2.53
N ALA A 536 -11.06 9.84 -2.79
CA ALA A 536 -10.38 8.90 -1.91
C ALA A 536 -9.28 8.12 -2.63
N ILE A 537 -8.16 7.90 -1.94
CA ILE A 537 -7.04 7.07 -2.42
C ILE A 537 -7.21 5.67 -1.83
N ASN A 538 -7.36 4.66 -2.68
CA ASN A 538 -7.70 3.28 -2.27
C ASN A 538 -8.96 3.17 -1.38
N GLY A 539 -9.82 4.19 -1.40
CA GLY A 539 -11.01 4.30 -0.53
C GLY A 539 -10.76 4.89 0.86
N GLN A 540 -9.59 5.46 1.12
CA GLN A 540 -9.23 6.15 2.36
C GLN A 540 -9.22 7.69 2.19
N ILE A 541 -9.59 8.41 3.25
CA ILE A 541 -9.32 9.85 3.45
C ILE A 541 -8.91 10.09 4.92
N PRO A 542 -7.74 10.71 5.22
CA PRO A 542 -6.64 11.04 4.31
C PRO A 542 -6.13 9.83 3.49
N GLY A 543 -5.31 10.09 2.48
CA GLY A 543 -4.68 9.03 1.69
C GLY A 543 -3.70 8.18 2.52
N PRO A 544 -3.40 6.95 2.06
CA PRO A 544 -2.51 6.02 2.76
C PRO A 544 -1.11 6.61 2.91
N GLU A 545 -0.53 6.47 4.10
CA GLU A 545 0.84 6.89 4.40
C GLU A 545 1.88 6.13 3.57
N ILE A 546 2.86 6.86 3.03
CA ILE A 546 4.07 6.30 2.42
C ILE A 546 5.19 6.41 3.45
N VAL A 547 5.91 5.30 3.69
CA VAL A 547 7.13 5.27 4.52
C VAL A 547 8.22 4.55 3.72
N VAL A 548 9.36 5.20 3.53
CA VAL A 548 10.48 4.77 2.68
C VAL A 548 11.82 5.20 3.27
N THR A 549 12.94 4.70 2.76
CA THR A 549 14.29 5.10 3.20
C THR A 549 14.88 6.15 2.24
N GLU A 550 15.75 7.00 2.75
CA GLU A 550 16.56 7.93 1.94
C GLU A 550 17.36 7.18 0.86
N GLY A 551 17.15 7.60 -0.39
CA GLY A 551 17.76 6.99 -1.57
C GLY A 551 17.04 5.74 -2.09
N ASP A 552 15.87 5.37 -1.55
CA ASP A 552 14.98 4.40 -2.21
C ASP A 552 14.31 5.03 -3.44
N MET A 553 14.17 4.26 -4.52
CA MET A 553 13.36 4.65 -5.67
C MET A 553 11.88 4.36 -5.40
N VAL A 554 11.10 5.41 -5.31
CA VAL A 554 9.65 5.35 -5.08
C VAL A 554 8.93 5.22 -6.41
N SER A 555 8.03 4.24 -6.52
CA SER A 555 7.22 3.96 -7.71
C SER A 555 5.74 3.96 -7.35
N VAL A 556 5.02 5.05 -7.61
CA VAL A 556 3.58 5.15 -7.33
C VAL A 556 2.77 5.06 -8.61
N ARG A 557 2.12 3.91 -8.84
CA ARG A 557 1.20 3.70 -9.96
C ARG A 557 -0.20 4.17 -9.59
N VAL A 558 -0.61 5.29 -10.17
CA VAL A 558 -1.90 5.96 -9.93
C VAL A 558 -2.87 5.64 -11.07
N HIS A 559 -4.00 5.02 -10.75
CA HIS A 559 -5.13 4.79 -11.65
C HIS A 559 -6.25 5.75 -11.30
N ASN A 560 -6.57 6.67 -12.21
CA ASN A 560 -7.69 7.59 -12.04
C ASN A 560 -9.01 6.92 -12.49
N ARG A 561 -9.94 6.70 -11.55
CA ARG A 561 -11.30 6.18 -11.83
C ARG A 561 -12.39 7.23 -11.64
N LEU A 562 -12.03 8.49 -11.40
CA LEU A 562 -12.97 9.61 -11.47
C LEU A 562 -13.55 9.70 -12.88
N LYS A 563 -14.76 10.26 -13.00
CA LYS A 563 -15.54 10.25 -14.25
C LYS A 563 -15.24 11.44 -15.16
N THR A 564 -14.85 12.57 -14.58
CA THR A 564 -14.76 13.86 -15.28
C THR A 564 -13.45 14.61 -15.02
N GLU A 565 -12.82 14.36 -13.87
CA GLU A 565 -11.70 15.11 -13.35
C GLU A 565 -10.36 14.42 -13.66
N GLY A 566 -9.42 15.17 -14.24
CA GLY A 566 -8.01 14.76 -14.29
C GLY A 566 -7.32 15.04 -12.94
N VAL A 567 -6.35 14.21 -12.56
CA VAL A 567 -5.62 14.34 -11.28
C VAL A 567 -4.10 14.34 -11.48
N ALA A 568 -3.37 15.09 -10.67
CA ALA A 568 -1.91 15.01 -10.59
C ALA A 568 -1.51 15.14 -9.11
N PHE A 569 -0.47 14.41 -8.69
CA PHE A 569 -0.02 14.33 -7.30
C PHE A 569 1.36 14.94 -7.15
N HIS A 570 1.46 15.97 -6.31
CA HIS A 570 2.71 16.58 -5.89
C HIS A 570 3.23 15.94 -4.60
N TRP A 571 4.56 15.89 -4.50
CA TRP A 571 5.33 15.25 -3.45
C TRP A 571 5.99 16.35 -2.62
N HIS A 572 5.19 17.03 -1.80
CA HIS A 572 5.56 18.22 -1.05
C HIS A 572 6.76 17.95 -0.13
N GLY A 573 7.84 18.71 -0.34
CA GLY A 573 9.13 18.56 0.35
C GLY A 573 10.16 17.67 -0.36
N ILE A 574 9.74 16.87 -1.34
CA ILE A 574 10.64 15.99 -2.12
C ILE A 574 11.27 16.78 -3.29
N LEU A 575 12.59 16.69 -3.42
CA LEU A 575 13.35 17.56 -4.32
C LEU A 575 13.23 17.22 -5.82
N GLN A 576 12.74 16.03 -6.19
CA GLN A 576 12.58 15.59 -7.59
C GLN A 576 13.86 15.72 -8.45
N ARG A 577 15.04 15.58 -7.84
CA ARG A 577 16.32 15.77 -8.52
C ARG A 577 16.46 14.80 -9.71
N GLY A 578 16.79 15.36 -10.87
CA GLY A 578 16.87 14.61 -12.13
C GLY A 578 15.54 14.02 -12.63
N THR A 579 14.41 14.34 -11.99
CA THR A 579 13.05 13.87 -12.34
C THR A 579 12.01 15.01 -12.32
N PRO A 580 12.30 16.23 -12.84
CA PRO A 580 11.41 17.40 -12.70
C PRO A 580 10.00 17.22 -13.28
N TRP A 581 9.80 16.30 -14.22
CA TRP A 581 8.47 15.95 -14.76
C TRP A 581 7.62 15.04 -13.85
N MET A 582 8.18 14.53 -12.74
CA MET A 582 7.47 13.73 -11.72
C MET A 582 6.99 14.56 -10.53
N ASP A 583 7.30 15.87 -10.52
CA ASP A 583 6.88 16.84 -9.51
C ASP A 583 5.35 16.96 -9.35
N GLY A 584 4.57 16.71 -10.39
CA GLY A 584 3.11 16.63 -10.28
C GLY A 584 2.34 17.96 -10.25
N ALA A 585 3.00 19.12 -10.32
CA ALA A 585 2.33 20.40 -10.57
C ALA A 585 1.65 20.38 -11.95
N SER A 586 0.31 20.31 -11.94
CA SER A 586 -0.52 20.15 -13.12
C SER A 586 -0.38 21.34 -14.07
N MET A 587 -0.19 21.04 -15.37
CA MET A 587 0.10 22.00 -16.44
C MET A 587 1.44 22.76 -16.32
N ILE A 588 2.34 22.34 -15.41
CA ILE A 588 3.70 22.88 -15.27
C ILE A 588 4.73 21.77 -15.51
N SER A 589 4.85 20.81 -14.60
CA SER A 589 5.78 19.68 -14.71
C SER A 589 5.17 18.50 -15.49
N GLN A 590 3.85 18.34 -15.45
CA GLN A 590 3.14 17.32 -16.23
C GLN A 590 1.68 17.68 -16.56
N CYS A 591 1.10 16.94 -17.49
CA CYS A 591 -0.34 16.89 -17.70
C CYS A 591 -1.05 16.10 -16.58
N PRO A 592 -2.32 16.44 -16.25
CA PRO A 592 -3.14 15.65 -15.34
C PRO A 592 -3.46 14.27 -15.94
N ILE A 593 -3.48 13.27 -15.08
CA ILE A 593 -3.89 11.89 -15.35
C ILE A 593 -5.41 11.90 -15.56
N MET A 594 -5.86 11.74 -16.81
CA MET A 594 -7.29 11.87 -17.16
C MET A 594 -8.13 10.68 -16.67
N PRO A 595 -9.47 10.83 -16.58
CA PRO A 595 -10.40 9.72 -16.30
C PRO A 595 -10.07 8.42 -17.05
N GLY A 596 -9.95 7.32 -16.31
CA GLY A 596 -9.61 5.99 -16.83
C GLY A 596 -8.13 5.77 -17.14
N GLN A 597 -7.26 6.77 -17.02
CA GLN A 597 -5.82 6.61 -17.28
C GLN A 597 -5.06 6.05 -16.07
N VAL A 598 -3.92 5.42 -16.36
CA VAL A 598 -2.93 4.99 -15.38
C VAL A 598 -1.62 5.68 -15.69
N PHE A 599 -1.00 6.26 -14.66
CA PHE A 599 0.32 6.90 -14.72
C PHE A 599 1.20 6.35 -13.59
N GLU A 600 2.51 6.48 -13.71
CA GLU A 600 3.45 5.95 -12.72
C GLU A 600 4.54 6.97 -12.40
N TYR A 601 4.45 7.55 -11.21
CA TYR A 601 5.49 8.41 -10.66
C TYR A 601 6.71 7.57 -10.31
N ARG A 602 7.90 8.01 -10.72
CA ARG A 602 9.18 7.38 -10.38
C ARG A 602 10.25 8.41 -10.06
N PHE A 603 10.65 8.49 -8.80
CA PHE A 603 11.64 9.44 -8.29
C PHE A 603 12.40 8.83 -7.09
N ILE A 604 13.43 9.52 -6.60
CA ILE A 604 14.20 9.10 -5.41
C ILE A 604 13.63 9.79 -4.16
N ALA A 605 13.50 9.04 -3.07
CA ALA A 605 13.13 9.58 -1.76
C ALA A 605 14.30 10.38 -1.14
N GLU A 606 14.25 11.71 -1.26
CA GLU A 606 15.15 12.65 -0.59
C GLU A 606 14.48 14.03 -0.44
N PRO A 607 14.73 14.76 0.68
CA PRO A 607 15.62 14.42 1.78
C PRO A 607 14.93 13.54 2.84
N VAL A 608 15.66 13.14 3.88
CA VAL A 608 15.06 12.63 5.15
C VAL A 608 14.02 13.62 5.68
N GLY A 609 12.96 13.12 6.34
CA GLY A 609 12.03 13.96 7.10
C GLY A 609 10.55 13.56 7.04
N THR A 610 9.74 14.30 7.79
CA THR A 610 8.27 14.32 7.72
C THR A 610 7.81 15.17 6.53
N HIS A 611 7.68 14.53 5.36
CA HIS A 611 7.13 15.13 4.14
C HIS A 611 5.66 14.70 3.95
N TRP A 612 5.02 15.18 2.88
CA TRP A 612 3.65 14.80 2.56
C TRP A 612 3.38 14.84 1.05
N TYR A 613 2.22 14.38 0.63
CA TYR A 613 1.79 14.44 -0.76
C TYR A 613 0.36 14.96 -0.86
N HIS A 614 0.02 15.58 -1.99
CA HIS A 614 -1.34 16.03 -2.26
C HIS A 614 -1.67 16.14 -3.74
N ALA A 615 -2.95 16.16 -4.09
CA ALA A 615 -3.36 16.51 -5.44
C ALA A 615 -3.07 17.98 -5.74
N HIS A 616 -2.31 18.23 -6.81
CA HIS A 616 -1.94 19.57 -7.30
C HIS A 616 -2.75 19.88 -8.58
N THR A 617 -4.05 19.60 -8.52
CA THR A 617 -5.03 19.93 -9.57
C THR A 617 -6.29 20.48 -8.91
N GLY A 618 -6.69 21.69 -9.28
CA GLY A 618 -7.86 22.37 -8.70
C GLY A 618 -7.73 22.53 -7.18
N THR A 619 -8.75 22.10 -6.45
CA THR A 619 -8.84 22.20 -4.98
C THR A 619 -8.76 20.85 -4.25
N MET A 620 -8.50 19.77 -4.99
CA MET A 620 -8.81 18.39 -4.56
C MET A 620 -8.08 17.93 -3.29
N ARG A 621 -6.96 18.55 -2.93
CA ARG A 621 -6.24 18.26 -1.67
C ARG A 621 -7.10 18.40 -0.43
N ASN A 622 -7.98 19.40 -0.40
CA ASN A 622 -8.87 19.64 0.74
C ASN A 622 -10.17 18.82 0.69
N ASP A 623 -10.43 18.18 -0.46
CA ASP A 623 -11.57 17.30 -0.69
C ASP A 623 -11.18 15.82 -0.60
N GLY A 624 -9.98 15.51 -0.06
CA GLY A 624 -9.55 14.18 0.37
C GLY A 624 -8.22 13.68 -0.19
N LEU A 625 -7.69 14.29 -1.27
CA LEU A 625 -6.44 13.84 -1.91
C LEU A 625 -5.19 14.44 -1.26
N SER A 626 -4.89 14.03 -0.03
CA SER A 626 -3.62 14.33 0.66
C SER A 626 -3.27 13.25 1.69
N GLY A 627 -1.98 12.96 1.90
CA GLY A 627 -1.50 11.97 2.88
C GLY A 627 -0.02 12.17 3.23
N ALA A 628 0.47 11.43 4.24
CA ALA A 628 1.84 11.57 4.74
C ALA A 628 2.88 10.84 3.85
N PHE A 629 4.10 11.37 3.81
CA PHE A 629 5.24 10.80 3.07
C PHE A 629 6.50 10.88 3.95
N ILE A 630 6.88 9.78 4.60
CA ILE A 630 7.96 9.78 5.58
C ILE A 630 9.22 9.18 4.97
N VAL A 631 10.31 9.95 4.95
CA VAL A 631 11.62 9.49 4.49
C VAL A 631 12.52 9.25 5.70
N LEU A 632 12.82 7.98 5.97
CA LEU A 632 13.67 7.55 7.07
C LEU A 632 15.16 7.64 6.71
N PRO A 633 16.06 7.98 7.65
CA PRO A 633 17.49 8.07 7.39
C PRO A 633 18.09 6.70 7.08
N LYS A 634 19.02 6.67 6.11
CA LYS A 634 19.66 5.45 5.60
C LYS A 634 20.50 4.69 6.63
N GLN A 635 20.90 5.36 7.72
CA GLN A 635 21.39 4.73 8.94
C GLN A 635 20.61 5.31 10.13
N PRO A 636 20.27 4.51 11.16
CA PRO A 636 19.57 5.02 12.34
C PRO A 636 20.37 6.12 13.06
N LEU A 637 19.72 7.24 13.36
CA LEU A 637 20.31 8.38 14.08
C LEU A 637 20.47 8.05 15.57
N SER A 638 21.51 7.30 15.91
CA SER A 638 21.90 6.89 17.27
C SER A 638 20.86 5.96 17.97
N PRO A 639 21.12 5.52 19.24
CA PRO A 639 20.20 4.62 19.95
C PRO A 639 18.84 5.25 20.29
N GLN A 640 17.84 4.97 19.46
CA GLN A 640 16.39 4.98 19.75
C GLN A 640 15.91 6.13 20.66
N GLN A 641 16.02 7.36 20.15
CA GLN A 641 15.65 8.62 20.83
C GLN A 641 14.18 8.72 21.29
N TYR A 642 13.28 7.92 20.70
CA TYR A 642 11.84 7.91 20.97
C TYR A 642 11.32 6.48 21.23
N HIS A 643 10.30 6.36 22.07
CA HIS A 643 9.60 5.11 22.39
C HIS A 643 8.42 4.82 21.46
N GLY A 644 8.20 5.67 20.47
CA GLY A 644 7.13 5.59 19.48
C GLY A 644 6.99 6.92 18.75
N GLU A 645 6.43 6.87 17.55
CA GLU A 645 6.17 8.03 16.70
C GLU A 645 4.71 7.99 16.23
N PHE A 646 4.10 9.16 16.03
CA PHE A 646 2.70 9.29 15.58
C PHE A 646 2.59 10.33 14.47
N PHE A 647 1.90 9.99 13.38
CA PHE A 647 1.66 10.89 12.25
C PHE A 647 0.22 11.42 12.25
N ALA A 648 0.05 12.70 11.91
CA ALA A 648 -1.23 13.37 11.95
C ALA A 648 -1.39 14.41 10.83
N VAL A 649 -2.29 14.14 9.88
CA VAL A 649 -2.69 15.09 8.83
C VAL A 649 -3.84 15.95 9.35
N ILE A 650 -3.63 17.27 9.34
CA ILE A 650 -4.60 18.29 9.77
C ILE A 650 -5.19 18.95 8.52
N GLN A 651 -6.51 19.15 8.50
CA GLN A 651 -7.23 19.80 7.40
C GLN A 651 -8.25 20.81 7.94
N ASP A 652 -8.47 21.90 7.21
CA ASP A 652 -9.66 22.73 7.39
C ASP A 652 -10.80 22.22 6.49
N TRP A 653 -12.02 22.15 7.01
CA TRP A 653 -13.12 21.45 6.33
C TRP A 653 -14.38 22.31 6.27
N THR A 654 -15.05 22.23 5.12
CA THR A 654 -16.23 23.02 4.74
C THR A 654 -17.36 22.10 4.30
N LYS A 655 -18.62 22.50 4.54
CA LYS A 655 -19.81 21.70 4.18
C LYS A 655 -19.80 21.25 2.71
N ARG A 656 -19.63 22.21 1.79
CA ARG A 656 -19.54 21.99 0.34
C ARG A 656 -18.10 21.68 -0.07
N SER A 657 -17.90 21.18 -1.30
CA SER A 657 -16.54 20.93 -1.83
C SER A 657 -15.71 22.22 -1.83
N ALA A 658 -14.38 22.11 -1.75
CA ALA A 658 -13.50 23.27 -1.84
C ALA A 658 -13.61 23.96 -3.21
N ALA A 659 -14.01 23.22 -4.26
CA ALA A 659 -14.28 23.74 -5.60
C ALA A 659 -15.53 24.64 -5.63
N GLU A 660 -16.69 24.15 -5.19
CA GLU A 660 -17.92 24.96 -5.06
C GLU A 660 -17.68 26.18 -4.15
N THR A 661 -16.96 25.97 -3.05
CA THR A 661 -16.66 27.02 -2.09
C THR A 661 -15.79 28.12 -2.74
N THR A 662 -14.78 27.74 -3.53
CA THR A 662 -13.94 28.66 -4.32
C THR A 662 -14.74 29.44 -5.37
N GLU A 663 -15.63 28.79 -6.13
CA GLU A 663 -16.43 29.45 -7.17
C GLU A 663 -17.55 30.33 -6.59
N ALA A 664 -18.09 29.99 -5.42
CA ALA A 664 -18.99 30.85 -4.64
C ALA A 664 -18.28 32.11 -4.15
N TYR A 665 -17.04 31.98 -3.64
CA TYR A 665 -16.24 33.15 -3.29
C TYR A 665 -15.92 34.02 -4.51
N ARG A 666 -15.65 33.44 -5.68
CA ARG A 666 -15.49 34.16 -6.96
C ARG A 666 -16.77 34.85 -7.47
N GLY A 667 -17.86 34.85 -6.70
CA GLY A 667 -19.13 35.52 -7.03
C GLY A 667 -19.93 34.82 -8.13
N LYS A 668 -19.56 33.59 -8.52
CA LYS A 668 -20.20 32.83 -9.61
C LYS A 668 -21.33 31.90 -9.14
N LEU A 669 -21.39 31.59 -7.84
CA LEU A 669 -22.47 30.80 -7.23
C LEU A 669 -23.18 31.65 -6.16
N PHE A 670 -24.50 31.53 -6.10
CA PHE A 670 -25.35 32.32 -5.21
C PHE A 670 -25.28 31.82 -3.76
N GLY A 671 -24.31 32.35 -3.01
CA GLY A 671 -24.24 32.23 -1.55
C GLY A 671 -23.62 30.93 -1.03
N LEU A 672 -23.12 31.00 0.20
CA LEU A 672 -22.61 29.84 0.95
C LEU A 672 -23.65 29.41 1.98
N GLU A 673 -24.30 28.28 1.73
CA GLU A 673 -25.26 27.65 2.63
C GLU A 673 -24.55 27.00 3.82
N ASP A 674 -24.58 27.65 4.98
CA ASP A 674 -24.11 27.02 6.21
C ASP A 674 -25.12 25.97 6.68
N TYR A 675 -24.66 24.88 7.30
CA TYR A 675 -25.51 23.85 7.94
C TYR A 675 -26.26 24.34 9.21
N ALA A 676 -26.58 25.63 9.29
CA ALA A 676 -27.63 26.20 10.13
C ALA A 676 -28.87 26.64 9.33
N GLY A 677 -28.81 26.65 7.98
CA GLY A 677 -29.92 27.04 7.09
C GLY A 677 -29.78 28.39 6.36
N PRO A 678 -29.26 29.48 6.94
CA PRO A 678 -29.13 30.74 6.20
C PRO A 678 -27.94 30.70 5.25
N CYS A 679 -28.14 31.21 4.03
CA CYS A 679 -27.02 31.50 3.12
C CYS A 679 -26.23 32.70 3.65
N LYS A 680 -24.94 32.53 3.89
CA LYS A 680 -24.02 33.63 4.18
C LYS A 680 -23.79 34.44 2.91
N SER A 681 -23.94 35.75 3.02
CA SER A 681 -23.61 36.70 1.95
C SER A 681 -22.09 36.74 1.73
N ALA A 682 -21.68 36.87 0.47
CA ALA A 682 -20.29 37.13 0.14
C ALA A 682 -19.91 38.54 0.64
N GLN A 683 -18.96 38.63 1.58
CA GLN A 683 -18.40 39.89 2.02
C GLN A 683 -17.19 40.22 1.13
N TYR A 684 -17.25 41.34 0.42
CA TYR A 684 -16.20 41.78 -0.49
C TYR A 684 -15.27 42.78 0.19
N MET A 685 -13.97 42.68 -0.07
CA MET A 685 -12.97 43.64 0.39
C MET A 685 -12.80 44.84 -0.55
N SER A 686 -12.23 45.92 -0.02
CA SER A 686 -11.91 47.15 -0.76
C SER A 686 -10.77 47.00 -1.78
N ASP A 687 -10.02 45.90 -1.74
CA ASP A 687 -9.00 45.52 -2.73
C ASP A 687 -9.55 44.57 -3.82
N GLY A 688 -10.84 44.19 -3.74
CA GLY A 688 -11.50 43.30 -4.69
C GLY A 688 -11.25 41.80 -4.46
N VAL A 689 -10.49 41.40 -3.43
CA VAL A 689 -10.33 39.98 -3.09
C VAL A 689 -11.59 39.45 -2.41
N ALA A 690 -11.96 38.23 -2.77
CA ALA A 690 -13.12 37.55 -2.21
C ALA A 690 -12.82 36.90 -0.85
N ASN A 691 -13.70 37.18 0.11
CA ASN A 691 -13.97 36.52 1.39
C ASN A 691 -13.16 35.24 1.74
N ILE A 692 -12.60 35.22 2.96
CA ILE A 692 -11.86 34.08 3.53
C ILE A 692 -12.73 32.81 3.61
N PHE A 693 -12.10 31.66 3.38
CA PHE A 693 -12.63 30.33 3.69
C PHE A 693 -13.03 30.21 5.18
N TYR A 694 -14.33 30.12 5.48
CA TYR A 694 -14.76 29.96 6.88
C TYR A 694 -14.54 28.52 7.37
N LEU A 695 -13.82 28.35 8.48
CA LEU A 695 -13.68 27.02 9.10
C LEU A 695 -15.00 26.56 9.72
N ASN A 696 -15.62 25.52 9.15
CA ASN A 696 -16.77 24.87 9.75
C ASN A 696 -16.36 23.78 10.76
N VAL A 697 -15.34 22.99 10.40
CA VAL A 697 -14.74 21.90 11.17
C VAL A 697 -13.24 21.87 10.87
N GLY A 698 -12.37 21.70 11.87
CA GLY A 698 -10.99 21.24 11.63
C GLY A 698 -10.90 19.73 11.86
N LEU A 699 -10.27 19.00 10.93
CA LEU A 699 -10.06 17.56 11.01
C LEU A 699 -8.63 17.22 11.44
N VAL A 700 -8.47 16.11 12.16
CA VAL A 700 -7.21 15.41 12.41
C VAL A 700 -7.42 13.95 11.96
N ASN A 701 -6.58 13.45 11.04
CA ASN A 701 -6.70 12.10 10.46
C ASN A 701 -8.14 11.77 9.97
N GLY A 702 -8.81 12.73 9.34
CA GLY A 702 -10.17 12.54 8.81
C GLY A 702 -11.28 12.49 9.88
N ARG A 703 -11.01 12.99 11.10
CA ARG A 703 -11.99 13.12 12.19
C ARG A 703 -12.00 14.53 12.77
N GLY A 704 -13.17 15.10 12.99
CA GLY A 704 -13.33 16.35 13.73
C GLY A 704 -14.75 16.50 14.25
N ARG A 705 -15.04 17.61 14.93
CA ARG A 705 -16.38 17.95 15.41
C ARG A 705 -16.80 19.31 14.85
N ARG A 706 -18.00 19.36 14.29
CA ARG A 706 -18.57 20.61 13.79
C ARG A 706 -18.76 21.63 14.92
N TYR A 707 -18.47 22.89 14.65
CA TYR A 707 -18.69 23.96 15.62
C TYR A 707 -20.18 24.32 15.79
N THR A 708 -20.61 24.64 17.01
CA THR A 708 -22.03 24.82 17.40
C THR A 708 -22.49 26.26 17.59
N ASP A 709 -21.57 27.17 17.86
CA ASP A 709 -21.81 28.60 18.02
C ASP A 709 -20.63 29.36 17.41
N GLU A 710 -20.93 30.31 16.53
CA GLU A 710 -19.91 31.10 15.85
C GLU A 710 -19.21 32.09 16.78
N ASN A 711 -19.80 32.43 17.93
CA ASN A 711 -19.26 33.41 18.87
C ASN A 711 -18.29 32.84 19.91
N SER A 712 -18.38 31.54 20.20
CA SER A 712 -17.56 30.80 21.17
C SER A 712 -16.33 30.14 20.52
N ILE A 713 -15.31 29.93 21.34
CA ILE A 713 -14.07 29.21 21.00
C ILE A 713 -14.20 27.71 21.39
N ASN A 714 -15.08 27.38 22.35
CA ASN A 714 -15.24 26.02 22.91
C ASN A 714 -16.51 25.31 22.41
N SER A 715 -17.10 25.79 21.33
CA SER A 715 -18.37 25.31 20.77
C SER A 715 -18.17 24.12 19.82
N GLU A 716 -17.86 22.91 20.32
CA GLU A 716 -17.88 21.68 19.51
C GLU A 716 -19.15 20.84 19.77
N LYS A 717 -19.66 20.17 18.72
CA LYS A 717 -20.84 19.30 18.81
C LYS A 717 -20.40 17.87 19.14
N VAL A 718 -20.81 17.36 20.31
CA VAL A 718 -20.32 16.07 20.84
C VAL A 718 -21.11 14.88 20.24
N TYR A 719 -20.85 14.56 18.97
CA TYR A 719 -21.42 13.37 18.31
C TYR A 719 -20.41 12.45 17.59
N ILE A 720 -19.18 12.92 17.35
CA ILE A 720 -18.17 12.19 16.56
C ILE A 720 -17.00 11.77 17.48
N PRO A 721 -16.49 10.53 17.38
CA PRO A 721 -15.21 10.15 17.98
C PRO A 721 -14.06 10.95 17.36
N LEU A 722 -13.27 11.59 18.21
CA LEU A 722 -12.05 12.29 17.80
C LEU A 722 -10.93 11.28 17.52
N GLU A 723 -9.86 11.74 16.87
CA GLU A 723 -8.63 10.94 16.78
C GLU A 723 -7.99 10.78 18.16
N THR A 724 -7.41 9.62 18.44
CA THR A 724 -6.85 9.25 19.76
C THR A 724 -5.48 8.61 19.63
N PHE A 725 -4.48 9.20 20.27
CA PHE A 725 -3.11 8.72 20.33
C PHE A 725 -2.83 8.14 21.72
N THR A 726 -2.47 6.86 21.81
CA THR A 726 -2.29 6.16 23.10
C THR A 726 -0.82 6.08 23.50
N VAL A 727 -0.47 6.69 24.64
CA VAL A 727 0.89 6.79 25.18
C VAL A 727 1.07 6.02 26.50
N GLN A 728 2.29 5.57 26.76
CA GLN A 728 2.67 4.95 28.04
C GLN A 728 3.22 6.00 29.02
N PRO A 729 2.91 5.89 30.32
CA PRO A 729 3.48 6.77 31.34
C PRO A 729 5.02 6.77 31.32
N MET A 730 5.62 7.95 31.54
CA MET A 730 7.06 8.19 31.58
C MET A 730 7.83 7.84 30.29
N LYS A 731 7.14 7.66 29.15
CA LYS A 731 7.77 7.46 27.83
C LYS A 731 7.79 8.73 26.99
N THR A 732 8.74 8.82 26.08
CA THR A 732 8.95 9.98 25.18
C THR A 732 8.63 9.60 23.74
N TYR A 733 7.87 10.46 23.05
CA TYR A 733 7.29 10.23 21.73
C TYR A 733 7.59 11.40 20.78
N ARG A 734 7.60 11.11 19.47
CA ARG A 734 7.54 12.11 18.39
C ARG A 734 6.10 12.19 17.86
N PHE A 735 5.58 13.40 17.71
CA PHE A 735 4.30 13.67 17.06
C PHE A 735 4.54 14.55 15.84
N SER A 736 4.28 13.99 14.67
CA SER A 736 4.60 14.54 13.37
C SER A 736 3.31 15.07 12.72
N PHE A 737 3.14 16.39 12.73
CA PHE A 737 1.94 17.08 12.27
C PHE A 737 2.17 17.74 10.91
N ILE A 738 1.21 17.56 10.00
CA ILE A 738 1.21 18.11 8.64
C ILE A 738 -0.04 18.96 8.47
N ASN A 739 0.10 20.26 8.12
CA ASN A 739 -1.06 21.09 7.79
C ASN A 739 -1.39 21.03 6.29
N ALA A 740 -2.20 20.04 5.91
CA ALA A 740 -2.71 19.88 4.55
C ALA A 740 -3.90 20.80 4.22
N GLY A 741 -4.34 21.64 5.17
CA GLY A 741 -5.49 22.54 5.05
C GLY A 741 -5.35 23.59 3.95
N PHE A 742 -6.48 24.14 3.52
CA PHE A 742 -6.60 25.07 2.39
C PHE A 742 -6.38 26.54 2.77
N ALA A 743 -6.57 26.91 4.03
CA ALA A 743 -6.63 28.32 4.46
C ALA A 743 -6.08 28.63 5.87
N HIS A 744 -6.21 27.74 6.86
CA HIS A 744 -5.99 28.13 8.27
C HIS A 744 -4.66 27.66 8.87
N PRO A 745 -3.88 28.56 9.49
CA PRO A 745 -2.80 28.17 10.38
C PRO A 745 -3.34 27.70 11.74
N PHE A 746 -2.80 26.58 12.23
CA PHE A 746 -3.17 25.97 13.50
C PHE A 746 -2.05 26.11 14.53
N HIS A 747 -2.39 26.67 15.68
CA HIS A 747 -1.60 26.69 16.90
C HIS A 747 -1.86 25.38 17.67
N ILE A 748 -0.86 24.49 17.64
CA ILE A 748 -0.89 23.15 18.25
C ILE A 748 -0.32 23.23 19.68
N SER A 749 -1.06 22.70 20.66
CA SER A 749 -0.54 22.49 22.02
C SER A 749 -1.10 21.21 22.64
N PHE A 750 -0.38 20.65 23.62
CA PHE A 750 -0.78 19.45 24.35
C PHE A 750 -1.18 19.83 25.77
N GLU A 751 -2.39 19.46 26.18
CA GLU A 751 -2.94 19.88 27.46
C GLU A 751 -2.09 19.37 28.63
N ASN A 752 -1.64 20.31 29.47
CA ASN A 752 -0.74 20.08 30.59
C ASN A 752 0.61 19.46 30.25
N HIS A 753 1.02 19.31 28.98
CA HIS A 753 2.32 18.72 28.64
C HIS A 753 3.30 19.79 28.12
N ASP A 754 4.51 19.77 28.65
CA ASP A 754 5.63 20.53 28.12
C ASP A 754 6.11 19.83 26.83
N ILE A 755 6.24 20.58 25.72
CA ILE A 755 6.63 20.03 24.42
C ILE A 755 7.93 20.65 23.90
N SER A 756 8.53 20.05 22.88
CA SER A 756 9.72 20.59 22.21
C SER A 756 9.67 20.32 20.72
N VAL A 757 9.96 21.32 19.88
CA VAL A 757 10.03 21.15 18.42
C VAL A 757 11.43 20.66 18.07
N VAL A 758 11.49 19.60 17.26
CA VAL A 758 12.74 18.92 16.87
C VAL A 758 12.97 18.87 15.36
N ALA A 759 11.94 19.09 14.54
CA ALA A 759 12.08 19.32 13.09
C ALA A 759 10.96 20.22 12.55
N LEU A 760 11.23 20.91 11.45
CA LEU A 760 10.29 21.73 10.67
C LEU A 760 10.50 21.45 9.17
N ASP A 761 9.43 21.26 8.41
CA ASP A 761 9.45 20.95 6.97
C ASP A 761 10.49 19.86 6.62
N GLY A 762 10.38 18.73 7.33
CA GLY A 762 11.30 17.59 7.25
C GLY A 762 12.71 17.79 7.84
N SER A 763 13.13 19.03 8.13
CA SER A 763 14.50 19.37 8.53
C SER A 763 14.65 19.46 10.04
N ASP A 764 15.62 18.75 10.61
CA ASP A 764 15.92 18.78 12.05
C ASP A 764 16.32 20.19 12.54
N VAL A 765 15.92 20.54 13.77
CA VAL A 765 16.28 21.78 14.46
C VAL A 765 16.75 21.48 15.90
N GLU A 766 17.50 22.41 16.50
CA GLU A 766 17.84 22.33 17.92
C GLU A 766 16.57 22.25 18.80
N ASP A 767 16.57 21.39 19.84
CA ASP A 767 15.42 21.00 20.67
C ASP A 767 14.69 22.17 21.38
N GLN A 768 13.80 22.86 20.65
CA GLN A 768 13.16 24.10 21.10
C GLN A 768 11.95 23.82 22.01
N LYS A 769 12.12 23.97 23.33
CA LYS A 769 11.04 23.84 24.32
C LYS A 769 9.97 24.92 24.17
N CYS A 770 8.69 24.54 24.14
CA CYS A 770 7.57 25.47 24.03
C CYS A 770 6.29 24.97 24.71
N ASP A 771 5.33 25.86 24.87
CA ASP A 771 3.94 25.54 25.23
C ASP A 771 3.10 25.20 23.99
N ALA A 772 3.49 25.72 22.83
CA ALA A 772 2.80 25.55 21.56
C ALA A 772 3.71 25.84 20.34
N VAL A 773 3.28 25.38 19.17
CA VAL A 773 3.84 25.76 17.86
C VAL A 773 2.71 26.09 16.88
N VAL A 774 2.93 27.04 15.98
CA VAL A 774 2.00 27.33 14.86
C VAL A 774 2.51 26.65 13.59
N ILE A 775 1.61 26.00 12.84
CA ILE A 775 1.88 25.58 11.46
C ILE A 775 0.81 26.12 10.51
N SER A 776 1.26 26.84 9.48
CA SER A 776 0.45 27.27 8.34
C SER A 776 0.25 26.14 7.33
N PRO A 777 -0.77 26.25 6.45
CA PRO A 777 -0.91 25.36 5.30
C PRO A 777 0.41 25.12 4.57
N GLY A 778 0.81 23.86 4.45
CA GLY A 778 2.03 23.42 3.77
C GLY A 778 3.19 23.07 4.70
N GLU A 779 3.24 23.64 5.91
CA GLU A 779 4.30 23.35 6.88
C GLU A 779 4.08 21.99 7.56
N SER A 780 5.19 21.31 7.88
CA SER A 780 5.21 20.15 8.78
C SER A 780 6.04 20.43 10.03
N VAL A 781 5.71 19.79 11.15
CA VAL A 781 6.43 19.93 12.42
C VAL A 781 6.49 18.62 13.18
N ASP A 782 7.68 18.31 13.71
CA ASP A 782 7.87 17.19 14.62
C ASP A 782 8.01 17.69 16.05
N ILE A 783 7.15 17.17 16.93
CA ILE A 783 7.02 17.58 18.32
C ILE A 783 7.40 16.41 19.23
N LYS A 784 8.45 16.62 20.03
CA LYS A 784 8.89 15.75 21.12
C LYS A 784 8.05 16.00 22.37
N LEU A 785 7.45 14.95 22.93
CA LEU A 785 6.66 14.99 24.16
C LEU A 785 7.05 13.84 25.08
N THR A 786 7.19 14.09 26.38
CA THR A 786 7.30 13.03 27.39
C THR A 786 6.00 12.95 28.18
N ALA A 787 5.42 11.74 28.25
CA ALA A 787 4.17 11.44 28.96
C ALA A 787 4.37 11.40 30.49
N ASN A 788 4.75 12.54 31.07
CA ASN A 788 5.18 12.69 32.47
C ASN A 788 4.06 13.08 33.45
N ARG A 789 2.78 12.94 33.04
CA ARG A 789 1.61 13.32 33.85
C ARG A 789 0.86 12.09 34.39
N PRO A 790 -0.02 12.24 35.38
CA PRO A 790 -0.83 11.13 35.88
C PRO A 790 -1.66 10.48 34.76
N PRO A 791 -1.85 9.15 34.75
CA PRO A 791 -2.63 8.48 33.71
C PRO A 791 -4.07 9.03 33.60
N ASN A 792 -4.35 9.73 32.51
CA ASN A 792 -5.66 10.28 32.19
C ASN A 792 -5.83 10.46 30.66
N ASN A 793 -7.00 10.92 30.23
CA ASN A 793 -7.20 11.45 28.88
C ASN A 793 -6.97 12.97 28.90
N TYR A 794 -6.11 13.46 28.01
CA TYR A 794 -5.76 14.86 27.83
C TYR A 794 -6.15 15.32 26.41
N ASN A 795 -6.44 16.60 26.21
CA ASN A 795 -6.66 17.14 24.88
C ASN A 795 -5.33 17.44 24.16
N ILE A 796 -5.25 17.12 22.87
CA ILE A 796 -4.36 17.81 21.92
C ILE A 796 -5.22 18.88 21.26
N LEU A 797 -4.74 20.12 21.26
CA LEU A 797 -5.52 21.31 20.93
C LEU A 797 -4.99 21.95 19.64
N PHE A 798 -5.85 22.04 18.64
CA PHE A 798 -5.56 22.63 17.33
C PHE A 798 -6.40 23.91 17.20
N LYS A 799 -5.83 25.03 17.63
CA LYS A 799 -6.52 26.33 17.67
C LYS A 799 -6.22 27.12 16.40
N THR A 800 -7.22 27.60 15.67
CA THR A 800 -6.92 28.51 14.54
C THR A 800 -6.45 29.86 15.04
N MET A 801 -5.59 30.51 14.27
CA MET A 801 -5.26 31.91 14.52
C MET A 801 -6.49 32.81 14.26
N PRO A 802 -6.66 33.91 15.02
CA PRO A 802 -7.66 34.93 14.72
C PRO A 802 -7.29 35.72 13.46
N MET A 803 -8.30 36.17 12.72
CA MET A 803 -8.13 36.92 11.46
C MET A 803 -8.79 38.29 11.56
N TYR A 804 -8.14 39.34 11.05
CA TYR A 804 -8.49 40.73 11.32
C TYR A 804 -8.57 41.57 10.05
N SER A 805 -9.60 42.41 9.95
CA SER A 805 -9.65 43.51 8.99
C SER A 805 -9.29 44.84 9.68
N PHE A 806 -9.18 45.93 8.93
CA PHE A 806 -9.07 47.28 9.52
C PHE A 806 -10.31 47.72 10.33
N GLN A 807 -11.40 46.94 10.32
CA GLN A 807 -12.62 47.21 11.08
C GLN A 807 -12.73 46.38 12.38
N GLY A 808 -11.86 45.38 12.60
CA GLY A 808 -11.84 44.57 13.82
C GLY A 808 -11.52 43.09 13.58
N ILE A 809 -11.95 42.24 14.52
CA ILE A 809 -11.91 40.77 14.35
C ILE A 809 -12.88 40.39 13.22
N PHE A 810 -12.35 39.81 12.15
CA PHE A 810 -13.15 39.25 11.05
C PHE A 810 -13.56 37.80 11.34
N GLN A 811 -12.62 36.98 11.84
CA GLN A 811 -12.88 35.59 12.24
C GLN A 811 -12.28 35.32 13.63
N LYS A 812 -13.13 34.85 14.55
CA LYS A 812 -12.73 34.40 15.90
C LYS A 812 -11.97 33.07 15.82
N PRO A 813 -11.03 32.79 16.74
CA PRO A 813 -10.37 31.50 16.84
C PRO A 813 -11.36 30.35 17.00
N ARG A 814 -11.13 29.26 16.28
CA ARG A 814 -11.76 27.95 16.48
C ARG A 814 -10.81 27.00 17.20
N LEU A 815 -11.36 25.91 17.75
CA LEU A 815 -10.60 24.93 18.51
C LEU A 815 -11.06 23.51 18.16
N THR A 816 -10.25 22.82 17.35
CA THR A 816 -10.37 21.38 17.10
C THR A 816 -9.59 20.62 18.16
N ARG A 817 -10.04 19.40 18.47
CA ARG A 817 -9.44 18.51 19.47
C ARG A 817 -9.04 17.15 18.89
N ALA A 818 -7.96 16.59 19.40
CA ALA A 818 -7.70 15.14 19.42
C ALA A 818 -7.43 14.72 20.88
N VAL A 819 -7.35 13.42 21.15
CA VAL A 819 -7.16 12.87 22.51
C VAL A 819 -5.76 12.26 22.65
N LEU A 820 -5.00 12.71 23.65
CA LEU A 820 -3.84 12.00 24.18
C LEU A 820 -4.32 11.09 25.32
N ASN A 821 -4.39 9.79 25.05
CA ASN A 821 -4.89 8.77 25.97
C ASN A 821 -3.72 8.06 26.65
N TYR A 822 -3.66 8.05 27.98
CA TYR A 822 -2.69 7.21 28.68
C TYR A 822 -3.16 5.74 28.70
N GLU A 823 -2.25 4.80 28.48
CA GLU A 823 -2.56 3.37 28.48
C GLU A 823 -3.19 2.92 29.81
N GLY A 824 -4.24 2.10 29.73
CA GLY A 824 -5.10 1.72 30.87
C GLY A 824 -6.27 2.68 31.15
N VAL A 825 -6.32 3.88 30.56
CA VAL A 825 -7.44 4.82 30.73
C VAL A 825 -8.51 4.58 29.66
N ASN A 826 -9.78 4.56 30.07
CA ASN A 826 -10.92 4.38 29.16
C ASN A 826 -11.06 5.59 28.21
N GLN A 827 -10.88 5.36 26.90
CA GLN A 827 -10.96 6.36 25.83
C GLN A 827 -12.32 7.07 25.70
N LEU A 828 -13.40 6.53 26.29
CA LEU A 828 -14.72 7.14 26.28
C LEU A 828 -14.90 8.24 27.35
N ILE A 829 -13.97 8.35 28.31
CA ILE A 829 -13.98 9.42 29.31
C ILE A 829 -13.49 10.71 28.65
N ILE A 830 -14.37 11.72 28.57
CA ILE A 830 -14.01 13.05 28.07
C ILE A 830 -12.94 13.65 29.01
N PRO A 831 -11.84 14.24 28.50
CA PRO A 831 -10.86 14.96 29.31
C PRO A 831 -11.53 15.98 30.25
N LEU A 832 -11.29 15.86 31.55
CA LEU A 832 -11.94 16.65 32.60
C LEU A 832 -11.20 17.95 32.97
N SER A 833 -9.96 18.11 32.51
CA SER A 833 -9.12 19.26 32.83
C SER A 833 -9.40 20.48 31.92
N VAL A 834 -8.83 21.61 32.31
CA VAL A 834 -9.01 22.91 31.65
C VAL A 834 -7.68 23.35 31.03
N PRO A 835 -7.64 23.86 29.79
CA PRO A 835 -6.41 24.33 29.16
C PRO A 835 -5.69 25.42 29.97
N ARG A 836 -4.34 25.42 29.94
CA ARG A 836 -3.53 26.51 30.50
C ARG A 836 -3.87 27.82 29.79
N PHE A 837 -4.42 28.78 30.53
CA PHE A 837 -4.62 30.14 30.03
C PHE A 837 -3.33 30.94 30.17
N CYS A 838 -2.74 31.31 29.03
CA CYS A 838 -1.65 32.28 28.95
C CYS A 838 -2.16 33.66 29.41
N THR A 839 -1.38 34.38 30.21
CA THR A 839 -1.71 35.74 30.65
C THR A 839 -0.55 36.69 30.36
N VAL A 840 -0.78 38.01 30.40
CA VAL A 840 0.30 39.01 30.28
C VAL A 840 1.35 38.86 31.41
N THR A 841 0.95 38.29 32.55
CA THR A 841 1.82 37.99 33.72
C THR A 841 2.46 36.60 33.70
N ASN A 842 2.01 35.71 32.81
CA ASN A 842 2.52 34.35 32.60
C ASN A 842 2.31 33.99 31.12
N PRO A 843 3.12 34.58 30.21
CA PRO A 843 2.97 34.34 28.79
C PRO A 843 3.36 32.90 28.45
N CYS A 844 2.71 32.33 27.44
CA CYS A 844 3.11 31.04 26.88
C CYS A 844 4.21 31.26 25.83
N HIS A 845 5.18 30.35 25.77
CA HIS A 845 6.20 30.37 24.72
C HIS A 845 5.67 29.64 23.47
N VAL A 846 5.59 30.34 22.34
CA VAL A 846 4.96 29.86 21.09
C VAL A 846 5.93 29.96 19.92
N LEU A 847 6.29 28.80 19.36
CA LEU A 847 7.19 28.72 18.20
C LEU A 847 6.47 28.96 16.87
N ASN A 848 7.23 29.40 15.87
CA ASN A 848 6.76 29.78 14.53
C ASN A 848 5.61 30.82 14.55
N SER A 849 5.60 31.70 15.56
CA SER A 849 4.51 32.64 15.81
C SER A 849 4.41 33.74 14.74
N LEU A 850 3.27 33.77 14.04
CA LEU A 850 2.97 34.67 12.91
C LEU A 850 3.12 36.18 13.22
N TYR A 851 2.95 36.55 14.48
CA TYR A 851 2.91 37.95 14.92
C TYR A 851 3.87 38.25 16.06
N GLY A 852 4.83 37.36 16.33
CA GLY A 852 5.92 37.55 17.30
C GLY A 852 5.52 37.45 18.78
N VAL A 853 5.87 36.35 19.45
CA VAL A 853 5.93 36.30 20.93
C VAL A 853 7.19 35.52 21.38
N GLN A 854 8.32 36.20 21.24
CA GLN A 854 9.55 36.05 22.03
C GLN A 854 10.09 34.62 22.32
N LEU A 855 10.90 34.12 21.37
CA LEU A 855 12.26 33.67 21.72
C LEU A 855 13.29 34.43 20.86
N LEU A 856 14.57 34.33 21.23
CA LEU A 856 15.67 35.06 20.61
C LEU A 856 16.29 34.30 19.43
N LEU A 857 16.20 34.89 18.25
CA LEU A 857 17.05 34.59 17.10
C LEU A 857 17.68 35.93 16.63
N ASN A 858 18.97 36.12 16.94
CA ASN A 858 19.70 37.39 16.78
C ASN A 858 20.47 37.45 15.45
N PHE A 859 20.20 38.42 14.58
CA PHE A 859 20.93 38.58 13.31
C PHE A 859 21.32 40.04 13.06
N ILE A 860 22.56 40.35 12.59
CA ILE A 860 22.91 41.68 12.03
C ILE A 860 23.81 41.67 10.72
N ARG A 861 23.44 42.39 9.62
CA ARG A 861 24.18 42.54 8.27
C ARG A 861 23.68 41.59 7.09
N GLN A 862 23.94 41.59 5.74
CA GLN A 862 24.33 42.53 4.61
C GLN A 862 24.04 41.94 3.14
N SER A 863 23.96 42.69 1.98
CA SER A 863 23.50 42.25 0.59
C SER A 863 23.76 43.20 -0.66
N ASN A 864 23.05 43.07 -1.84
CA ASN A 864 22.86 44.05 -2.98
C ASN A 864 21.61 43.79 -3.90
N PRO A 865 21.19 44.67 -4.86
CA PRO A 865 20.17 44.44 -5.92
C PRO A 865 20.74 44.47 -7.38
N ASN A 866 20.20 43.63 -8.28
CA ASN A 866 20.20 43.70 -9.76
C ASN A 866 19.78 42.33 -10.35
N ASN A 867 18.54 42.19 -10.87
CA ASN A 867 18.08 41.32 -11.99
C ASN A 867 16.55 41.20 -11.91
N GLN A 868 15.74 41.52 -12.92
CA GLN A 868 15.68 41.07 -14.33
C GLN A 868 15.12 39.65 -14.49
N GLY A 869 13.81 39.55 -14.75
CA GLY A 869 13.08 38.33 -15.13
C GLY A 869 12.64 38.36 -16.60
N THR A 870 12.34 37.20 -17.16
CA THR A 870 12.40 36.95 -18.62
C THR A 870 11.06 36.92 -19.37
N THR A 871 9.91 36.90 -18.69
CA THR A 871 8.60 36.78 -19.36
C THR A 871 7.69 37.97 -19.02
N SER A 872 7.52 38.86 -19.99
CA SER A 872 6.55 39.97 -19.95
C SER A 872 5.17 39.48 -20.40
N CYS A 873 4.11 39.83 -19.67
CA CYS A 873 2.75 39.54 -20.13
C CYS A 873 2.43 40.32 -21.41
N MET A 874 1.94 39.63 -22.44
CA MET A 874 1.48 40.29 -23.68
C MET A 874 0.42 41.35 -23.35
N GLN A 875 0.59 42.55 -23.91
CA GLN A 875 -0.18 43.73 -23.52
C GLN A 875 -1.70 43.61 -23.79
N GLN A 876 -2.10 42.71 -24.71
CA GLN A 876 -3.50 42.34 -24.97
C GLN A 876 -4.17 41.60 -23.79
N SER A 877 -3.38 40.99 -22.90
CA SER A 877 -3.86 40.26 -21.71
C SER A 877 -4.01 41.15 -20.46
N CYS A 878 -3.89 42.48 -20.62
CA CYS A 878 -3.89 43.45 -19.54
C CYS A 878 -5.11 44.38 -19.65
N GLN A 879 -6.09 44.25 -18.74
CA GLN A 879 -7.36 44.97 -18.81
C GLN A 879 -7.28 46.41 -18.25
N GLY A 880 -6.45 47.26 -18.88
CA GLY A 880 -6.47 48.73 -18.73
C GLY A 880 -6.10 49.32 -17.35
N ALA A 881 -6.02 48.51 -16.29
CA ALA A 881 -5.85 48.92 -14.90
C ALA A 881 -4.54 48.42 -14.27
N GLY A 882 -3.50 48.19 -15.09
CA GLY A 882 -2.17 47.77 -14.62
C GLY A 882 -2.03 46.29 -14.23
N SER A 883 -3.13 45.54 -14.09
CA SER A 883 -3.10 44.09 -13.90
C SER A 883 -3.18 43.33 -15.24
N CYS A 884 -2.39 42.26 -15.34
CA CYS A 884 -2.31 41.37 -16.49
C CYS A 884 -2.54 39.93 -16.04
N ARG A 885 -3.16 39.09 -16.89
CA ARG A 885 -3.26 37.64 -16.66
C ARG A 885 -2.35 36.92 -17.65
N CYS A 886 -1.21 36.42 -17.18
CA CYS A 886 -0.34 35.51 -17.93
C CYS A 886 0.43 34.59 -16.96
N THR A 887 1.04 33.52 -17.49
CA THR A 887 2.03 32.74 -16.75
C THR A 887 3.29 33.59 -16.58
N HIS A 888 3.57 34.04 -15.36
CA HIS A 888 4.82 34.74 -15.08
C HIS A 888 5.93 33.72 -14.82
N THR A 889 7.01 33.83 -15.58
CA THR A 889 8.21 32.99 -15.43
C THR A 889 9.44 33.88 -15.22
N VAL A 890 10.26 33.52 -14.24
CA VAL A 890 11.57 34.14 -13.96
C VAL A 890 12.64 33.09 -14.22
N LYS A 891 13.54 33.35 -15.16
CA LYS A 891 14.72 32.51 -15.39
C LYS A 891 15.78 32.77 -14.32
N LEU A 892 16.37 31.69 -13.81
CA LEU A 892 17.49 31.65 -12.88
C LEU A 892 18.69 31.01 -13.59
N GLY A 893 19.88 31.60 -13.45
CA GLY A 893 21.11 30.97 -13.90
C GLY A 893 21.52 29.85 -12.94
N LEU A 894 22.04 28.74 -13.48
CA LEU A 894 22.45 27.58 -12.68
C LEU A 894 23.65 27.87 -11.77
N ASN A 895 23.69 27.12 -10.65
CA ASN A 895 24.72 27.18 -9.61
C ASN A 895 24.88 28.57 -8.98
N ASN A 896 23.81 29.37 -8.95
CA ASN A 896 23.75 30.64 -8.23
C ASN A 896 23.08 30.50 -6.86
N VAL A 897 23.52 31.31 -5.90
CA VAL A 897 22.79 31.50 -4.64
C VAL A 897 21.69 32.53 -4.88
N VAL A 898 20.44 32.08 -4.89
CA VAL A 898 19.27 32.94 -5.12
C VAL A 898 18.74 33.43 -3.78
N GLN A 899 18.65 34.75 -3.62
CA GLN A 899 18.01 35.40 -2.49
C GLN A 899 16.66 35.97 -2.91
N LEU A 900 15.59 35.56 -2.22
CA LEU A 900 14.25 36.12 -2.40
C LEU A 900 13.85 36.96 -1.18
N VAL A 901 13.23 38.10 -1.43
CA VAL A 901 12.64 38.97 -0.40
C VAL A 901 11.13 38.94 -0.62
N LEU A 902 10.42 38.24 0.26
CA LEU A 902 8.98 37.99 0.17
C LEU A 902 8.27 38.85 1.21
N PHE A 903 7.31 39.68 0.81
CA PHE A 903 6.65 40.66 1.68
C PHE A 903 5.13 40.69 1.48
N SER A 904 4.38 41.05 2.52
CA SER A 904 2.93 41.29 2.45
C SER A 904 2.58 42.65 3.04
N PHE A 905 2.13 43.58 2.20
CA PHE A 905 1.81 44.97 2.57
C PHE A 905 0.45 45.38 1.97
N SER A 906 -0.62 44.65 2.32
CA SER A 906 -1.98 44.93 1.86
C SER A 906 -2.65 46.09 2.63
N LYS A 907 -3.61 46.76 1.99
CA LYS A 907 -4.56 47.69 2.61
C LYS A 907 -5.94 47.05 2.90
N GLY A 908 -6.05 45.72 2.80
CA GLY A 908 -7.29 44.95 2.96
C GLY A 908 -7.34 44.13 4.27
N LEU A 909 -7.33 42.80 4.18
CA LEU A 909 -7.19 41.93 5.35
C LEU A 909 -5.75 41.93 5.87
N LYS A 910 -5.60 41.83 7.20
CA LYS A 910 -4.31 41.63 7.87
C LYS A 910 -3.92 40.15 7.82
N GLU A 911 -3.64 39.65 6.63
CA GLU A 911 -3.47 38.23 6.32
C GLU A 911 -2.01 37.83 6.04
N THR A 912 -1.64 36.64 6.53
CA THR A 912 -0.32 36.04 6.38
C THR A 912 -0.33 35.00 5.26
N HIS A 913 0.72 34.97 4.43
CA HIS A 913 0.78 34.07 3.28
C HIS A 913 1.87 33.01 3.50
N PRO A 914 1.54 31.74 3.81
CA PRO A 914 2.47 30.64 3.55
C PRO A 914 2.82 30.62 2.05
N VAL A 915 4.11 30.59 1.75
CA VAL A 915 4.67 30.45 0.39
C VAL A 915 5.55 29.21 0.37
N HIS A 916 5.26 28.30 -0.56
CA HIS A 916 5.99 27.06 -0.79
C HIS A 916 6.82 27.15 -2.08
N LEU A 917 7.97 26.49 -2.12
CA LEU A 917 8.83 26.35 -3.30
C LEU A 917 9.03 24.86 -3.66
N HIS A 918 8.63 24.48 -4.87
CA HIS A 918 8.86 23.13 -5.38
C HIS A 918 10.35 22.86 -5.68
N GLY A 919 10.75 21.58 -5.59
CA GLY A 919 12.06 21.08 -6.02
C GLY A 919 13.26 21.54 -5.18
N HIS A 920 13.04 22.33 -4.14
CA HIS A 920 14.08 22.96 -3.33
C HIS A 920 13.66 23.06 -1.87
N GLN A 921 14.66 23.02 -0.98
CA GLN A 921 14.55 23.63 0.34
C GLN A 921 15.34 24.95 0.35
N PHE A 922 14.93 25.90 1.20
CA PHE A 922 15.58 27.18 1.38
C PHE A 922 15.92 27.45 2.85
N HIS A 923 16.97 28.23 3.07
CA HIS A 923 17.35 28.74 4.37
C HIS A 923 16.56 30.01 4.67
N VAL A 924 15.82 30.06 5.78
CA VAL A 924 15.13 31.27 6.23
C VAL A 924 16.14 32.16 6.95
N VAL A 925 16.70 33.13 6.23
CA VAL A 925 17.80 33.97 6.76
C VAL A 925 17.33 35.21 7.50
N LYS A 926 16.12 35.74 7.26
CA LYS A 926 15.56 36.84 8.08
C LYS A 926 14.03 36.82 8.08
N VAL A 927 13.42 37.24 9.18
CA VAL A 927 12.01 37.69 9.23
C VAL A 927 11.94 39.10 9.80
N GLY A 928 11.33 40.02 9.05
CA GLY A 928 11.02 41.38 9.51
C GLY A 928 9.54 41.48 9.87
N TYR A 929 9.23 41.32 11.16
CA TYR A 929 7.86 41.37 11.67
C TYR A 929 7.28 42.80 11.68
N PRO A 930 5.94 42.96 11.57
CA PRO A 930 5.25 44.22 11.88
C PRO A 930 5.38 44.56 13.36
N LYS A 931 5.04 45.81 13.74
CA LYS A 931 4.83 46.15 15.15
C LYS A 931 3.47 45.60 15.60
N TYR A 932 3.46 44.79 16.65
CA TYR A 932 2.27 44.11 17.15
C TYR A 932 1.86 44.53 18.57
N ASP A 933 0.64 44.18 18.96
CA ASP A 933 0.11 44.30 20.31
C ASP A 933 0.39 43.01 21.10
N VAL A 934 1.09 43.15 22.23
CA VAL A 934 1.58 42.02 23.04
C VAL A 934 0.49 41.26 23.80
N ALA A 935 -0.72 41.82 23.97
CA ALA A 935 -1.82 41.18 24.69
C ALA A 935 -2.77 40.40 23.77
N THR A 936 -2.85 40.80 22.50
CA THR A 936 -3.79 40.26 21.51
C THR A 936 -3.10 39.55 20.33
N GLY A 937 -1.80 39.77 20.12
CA GLY A 937 -1.06 39.28 18.96
C GLY A 937 -1.41 40.01 17.65
N ILE A 938 -2.06 41.17 17.71
CA ILE A 938 -2.51 41.90 16.51
C ILE A 938 -1.38 42.77 15.96
N ALA A 939 -1.03 42.60 14.68
CA ALA A 939 -0.18 43.54 13.96
C ALA A 939 -0.85 44.94 13.92
N ILE A 940 -0.26 45.92 14.61
CA ILE A 940 -0.76 47.30 14.73
C ILE A 940 -0.40 48.07 13.46
N THR A 941 0.90 48.18 13.18
CA THR A 941 1.47 48.91 12.02
C THR A 941 2.50 48.03 11.30
N PRO A 942 2.60 48.13 9.96
CA PRO A 942 3.67 47.49 9.22
C PRO A 942 5.08 47.85 9.72
N ASN A 943 6.02 46.96 9.39
CA ASN A 943 7.45 47.14 9.52
C ASN A 943 7.92 48.33 8.65
N GLN A 944 8.93 49.08 9.12
CA GLN A 944 9.38 50.33 8.48
C GLN A 944 10.56 50.14 7.51
N ASP A 945 11.10 48.92 7.39
CA ASP A 945 12.25 48.62 6.55
C ASP A 945 11.93 48.72 5.05
N ILE A 946 10.66 48.47 4.67
CA ILE A 946 10.18 48.47 3.28
C ILE A 946 9.30 49.70 3.04
N GLN A 947 9.59 50.41 1.95
CA GLN A 947 8.81 51.53 1.43
C GLN A 947 8.05 51.11 0.17
N CYS A 948 6.72 51.11 0.26
CA CYS A 948 5.84 51.01 -0.90
C CYS A 948 5.92 52.31 -1.73
N LEU A 949 6.07 52.18 -3.05
CA LEU A 949 6.18 53.30 -4.00
C LEU A 949 4.87 53.57 -4.76
N ASP A 950 3.84 52.76 -4.54
CA ASP A 950 2.47 52.95 -5.04
C ASP A 950 1.42 52.47 -4.02
N ASP A 951 0.16 52.83 -4.26
CA ASP A 951 -0.95 52.59 -3.34
C ASP A 951 -1.31 51.11 -3.10
N HIS A 952 -0.82 50.19 -3.92
CA HIS A 952 -1.05 48.74 -3.80
C HIS A 952 0.24 47.98 -3.43
N CYS A 953 1.32 48.71 -3.12
CA CYS A 953 2.66 48.20 -2.87
C CYS A 953 3.22 47.28 -3.99
N THR A 954 2.78 47.47 -5.25
CA THR A 954 3.26 46.63 -6.37
C THR A 954 4.74 46.90 -6.66
N LYS A 955 5.15 48.15 -6.47
CA LYS A 955 6.55 48.59 -6.44
C LYS A 955 6.92 48.87 -4.98
N ALA A 956 7.99 48.23 -4.53
CA ALA A 956 8.52 48.38 -3.19
C ALA A 956 10.05 48.49 -3.25
N THR A 957 10.64 49.17 -2.27
CA THR A 957 12.10 49.28 -2.11
C THR A 957 12.45 49.28 -0.61
N TRP A 958 13.73 49.15 -0.26
CA TRP A 958 14.16 49.36 1.12
C TRP A 958 14.13 50.84 1.48
N THR A 959 13.55 51.19 2.63
CA THR A 959 13.48 52.55 3.19
C THR A 959 14.87 53.14 3.43
N VAL A 960 15.88 52.30 3.63
CA VAL A 960 17.28 52.70 3.80
C VAL A 960 18.07 52.31 2.54
N PRO A 961 18.52 53.25 1.70
CA PRO A 961 19.15 52.91 0.42
C PRO A 961 20.46 52.12 0.51
N SER A 962 21.16 52.13 1.66
CA SER A 962 22.31 51.24 1.85
C SER A 962 21.91 49.76 1.98
N TRP A 963 20.63 49.45 2.19
CA TRP A 963 20.07 48.09 2.16
C TRP A 963 19.79 47.61 0.74
N HIS A 964 20.09 48.42 -0.27
CA HIS A 964 20.59 47.84 -1.51
C HIS A 964 21.90 47.10 -1.16
N ASN A 965 23.05 47.79 -1.12
CA ASN A 965 24.39 47.24 -0.81
C ASN A 965 24.60 46.67 0.62
N GLY A 966 23.55 46.22 1.33
CA GLY A 966 23.69 45.94 2.73
C GLY A 966 22.44 45.72 3.56
N VAL A 967 21.48 44.88 3.16
CA VAL A 967 20.34 44.50 4.03
C VAL A 967 20.84 43.95 5.36
N PRO A 968 20.69 44.66 6.48
CA PRO A 968 20.65 44.11 7.83
C PRO A 968 19.99 42.75 7.95
N ASP A 969 20.68 41.92 8.70
CA ASP A 969 20.16 41.12 9.80
C ASP A 969 19.74 39.74 9.31
N LEU A 970 20.71 39.13 8.61
CA LEU A 970 20.66 37.80 8.03
C LEU A 970 21.36 36.77 8.93
N ASN A 971 20.68 35.65 9.17
CA ASN A 971 21.26 34.43 9.72
C ASN A 971 22.09 33.73 8.66
N LEU A 972 23.41 33.71 8.84
CA LEU A 972 24.35 33.02 7.97
C LEU A 972 25.16 31.94 8.73
N GLU A 973 24.83 31.70 10.00
CA GLU A 973 25.52 30.72 10.87
C GLU A 973 24.69 29.44 11.05
N ASN A 974 23.40 29.57 11.40
CA ASN A 974 22.47 28.44 11.56
C ASN A 974 21.03 28.82 11.15
N PRO A 975 20.76 29.17 9.87
CA PRO A 975 19.42 29.45 9.37
C PRO A 975 18.61 28.16 9.20
N PRO A 976 17.36 28.08 9.71
CA PRO A 976 16.54 26.89 9.57
C PRO A 976 16.20 26.64 8.09
N ILE A 977 16.30 25.38 7.69
CA ILE A 977 15.98 24.87 6.36
C ILE A 977 14.48 24.54 6.33
N LYS A 978 13.75 25.10 5.35
CA LYS A 978 12.30 24.94 5.18
C LYS A 978 11.95 24.86 3.68
N ASP A 979 10.79 24.30 3.35
CA ASP A 979 10.22 24.34 1.99
C ASP A 979 9.04 25.32 1.89
N THR A 980 8.42 25.65 3.03
CA THR A 980 7.25 26.53 3.15
C THR A 980 7.50 27.55 4.25
N VAL A 981 7.29 28.84 3.99
CA VAL A 981 7.46 29.87 5.02
C VAL A 981 6.31 30.87 5.01
N THR A 982 5.85 31.24 6.21
CA THR A 982 4.74 32.16 6.37
C THR A 982 5.21 33.61 6.37
N ILE A 983 4.80 34.36 5.35
CA ILE A 983 5.06 35.81 5.25
C ILE A 983 4.09 36.56 6.18
N PRO A 984 4.58 37.31 7.20
CA PRO A 984 3.72 38.04 8.11
C PRO A 984 3.10 39.27 7.43
N TRP A 985 1.85 39.60 7.78
CA TRP A 985 1.21 40.83 7.29
C TRP A 985 1.94 42.08 7.78
N GLY A 986 2.14 43.05 6.89
CA GLY A 986 2.92 44.25 7.17
C GLY A 986 4.39 43.95 7.45
N GLY A 987 4.92 42.85 6.91
CA GLY A 987 6.28 42.38 7.16
C GLY A 987 6.84 41.59 5.99
N TYR A 988 8.00 41.01 6.19
CA TYR A 988 8.75 40.30 5.15
C TYR A 988 9.58 39.12 5.68
N VAL A 989 9.96 38.24 4.77
CA VAL A 989 10.90 37.13 4.98
C VAL A 989 11.97 37.20 3.89
N ILE A 990 13.21 36.92 4.25
CA ILE A 990 14.31 36.73 3.30
C ILE A 990 14.71 35.26 3.35
N VAL A 991 14.69 34.61 2.20
CA VAL A 991 15.10 33.21 2.03
C VAL A 991 16.27 33.10 1.06
N ARG A 992 17.13 32.09 1.25
CA ARG A 992 18.23 31.76 0.34
C ARG A 992 18.22 30.28 -0.03
N PHE A 993 18.22 29.98 -1.32
CA PHE A 993 18.46 28.64 -1.84
C PHE A 993 19.59 28.66 -2.87
N PHE A 994 20.07 27.47 -3.22
CA PHE A 994 21.06 27.29 -4.27
C PHE A 994 20.35 26.70 -5.49
N ALA A 995 20.36 27.41 -6.61
CA ALA A 995 19.77 26.98 -7.86
C ALA A 995 20.63 25.85 -8.46
N ASN A 996 20.33 24.60 -8.11
CA ASN A 996 21.09 23.42 -8.52
C ASN A 996 20.23 22.21 -8.91
N ASN A 997 19.03 22.46 -9.42
CA ASN A 997 18.05 21.48 -9.86
C ASN A 997 17.38 22.00 -11.15
N PRO A 998 17.95 21.77 -12.35
CA PRO A 998 17.41 22.28 -13.60
C PRO A 998 15.95 21.86 -13.83
N GLY A 999 15.03 22.81 -14.02
CA GLY A 999 13.61 22.52 -14.13
C GLY A 999 12.71 23.77 -14.14
N PHE A 1000 11.39 23.52 -14.17
CA PHE A 1000 10.35 24.55 -14.00
C PHE A 1000 9.66 24.34 -12.65
N TRP A 1001 10.07 25.12 -11.65
CA TRP A 1001 9.60 24.97 -10.27
C TRP A 1001 8.56 26.02 -9.93
N LEU A 1002 7.50 25.61 -9.24
CA LEU A 1002 6.45 26.52 -8.80
C LEU A 1002 6.81 27.12 -7.43
N LEU A 1003 6.83 28.44 -7.36
CA LEU A 1003 6.81 29.22 -6.12
C LEU A 1003 5.40 29.79 -5.96
N HIS A 1004 4.62 29.33 -4.98
CA HIS A 1004 3.23 29.76 -4.84
C HIS A 1004 2.78 29.94 -3.39
N SER A 1005 1.73 30.74 -3.17
CA SER A 1005 1.09 30.71 -1.86
C SER A 1005 0.38 29.39 -1.65
N HIS A 1006 0.62 28.75 -0.51
CA HIS A 1006 -0.03 27.50 -0.14
C HIS A 1006 -1.41 27.71 0.54
N LEU A 1007 -1.93 28.94 0.51
CA LEU A 1007 -3.36 29.21 0.67
C LEU A 1007 -4.06 28.86 -0.65
N GLY A 1008 -4.86 27.79 -0.67
CA GLY A 1008 -5.36 27.20 -1.91
C GLY A 1008 -6.28 28.13 -2.72
N TYR A 1009 -6.97 29.06 -2.06
CA TYR A 1009 -7.76 30.09 -2.76
C TYR A 1009 -6.86 31.12 -3.45
N HIS A 1010 -5.79 31.59 -2.81
CA HIS A 1010 -4.79 32.47 -3.43
C HIS A 1010 -4.07 31.77 -4.59
N GLN A 1011 -3.67 30.51 -4.42
CA GLN A 1011 -3.14 29.66 -5.50
C GLN A 1011 -4.10 29.63 -6.69
N SER A 1012 -5.39 29.36 -6.43
CA SER A 1012 -6.42 29.31 -7.48
C SER A 1012 -6.60 30.64 -8.23
N GLN A 1013 -6.37 31.77 -7.54
CA GLN A 1013 -6.51 33.13 -8.08
C GLN A 1013 -5.27 33.58 -8.87
N GLY A 1014 -4.17 32.83 -8.81
CA GLY A 1014 -2.93 33.12 -9.52
C GLY A 1014 -1.79 33.72 -8.67
N MET A 1015 -1.82 33.56 -7.34
CA MET A 1015 -0.68 33.92 -6.47
C MET A 1015 0.45 32.87 -6.58
N ALA A 1016 1.07 32.80 -7.75
CA ALA A 1016 2.08 31.83 -8.13
C ALA A 1016 3.06 32.40 -9.17
N LEU A 1017 4.30 31.90 -9.15
CA LEU A 1017 5.40 32.23 -10.05
C LEU A 1017 6.07 30.92 -10.50
N VAL A 1018 6.43 30.82 -11.78
CA VAL A 1018 7.31 29.75 -12.26
C VAL A 1018 8.76 30.24 -12.22
N LEU A 1019 9.63 29.50 -11.56
CA LEU A 1019 11.07 29.65 -11.62
C LEU A 1019 11.59 28.66 -12.67
N GLN A 1020 12.06 29.17 -13.81
CA GLN A 1020 12.81 28.35 -14.76
C GLN A 1020 14.26 28.35 -14.31
N GLU A 1021 14.81 27.20 -13.99
CA GLU A 1021 16.21 27.07 -13.64
C GLU A 1021 17.02 26.42 -14.78
N GLY A 1022 18.03 27.15 -15.24
CA GLY A 1022 18.83 26.76 -16.42
C GLY A 1022 18.19 27.13 -17.75
N ASP A 1023 18.88 26.79 -18.83
CA ASP A 1023 18.33 26.75 -20.17
C ASP A 1023 17.63 25.42 -20.44
N THR A 1024 16.80 25.37 -21.50
CA THR A 1024 16.03 24.17 -21.86
C THR A 1024 16.88 22.96 -22.26
N GLU A 1025 18.19 23.16 -22.42
CA GLU A 1025 19.21 22.14 -22.69
C GLU A 1025 19.78 21.54 -21.39
N ASP A 1026 19.79 22.30 -20.28
CA ASP A 1026 20.17 21.81 -18.96
C ASP A 1026 19.05 20.97 -18.31
N ILE A 1027 17.80 21.26 -18.67
CA ILE A 1027 16.62 20.58 -18.12
C ILE A 1027 16.51 19.17 -18.70
N VAL A 1028 16.66 18.18 -17.81
CA VAL A 1028 16.59 16.76 -18.15
C VAL A 1028 15.29 16.46 -18.91
N HIS A 1029 15.42 15.88 -20.10
CA HIS A 1029 14.28 15.65 -20.99
C HIS A 1029 13.35 14.55 -20.50
N THR A 1030 12.06 14.69 -20.81
CA THR A 1030 11.02 13.70 -20.47
C THR A 1030 11.25 12.36 -21.19
N PRO A 1031 10.82 11.22 -20.59
CA PRO A 1031 10.89 9.92 -21.24
C PRO A 1031 10.10 9.85 -22.56
N PRO A 1032 10.52 9.03 -23.54
CA PRO A 1032 9.75 8.82 -24.76
C PRO A 1032 8.30 8.37 -24.46
N ASN A 1033 7.33 9.03 -25.11
CA ASN A 1033 5.89 8.86 -24.90
C ASN A 1033 5.36 9.35 -23.52
N PHE A 1034 6.06 10.26 -22.84
CA PHE A 1034 5.48 10.96 -21.67
C PHE A 1034 4.19 11.73 -22.07
N PRO A 1035 3.13 11.76 -21.24
CA PRO A 1035 1.84 12.35 -21.63
C PRO A 1035 1.91 13.85 -21.95
N THR A 1036 1.37 14.23 -23.10
CA THR A 1036 1.26 15.62 -23.57
C THR A 1036 -0.19 16.05 -23.73
N CYS A 1037 -0.49 17.32 -23.44
CA CYS A 1037 -1.84 17.89 -23.46
C CYS A 1037 -1.79 19.37 -23.86
N GLY A 1038 -2.89 19.87 -24.43
CA GLY A 1038 -3.01 21.25 -24.89
C GLY A 1038 -3.69 21.35 -26.26
N SER A 1039 -4.10 22.56 -26.63
CA SER A 1039 -4.66 22.88 -27.94
C SER A 1039 -3.53 23.06 -28.97
N PHE A 1040 -3.17 21.97 -29.64
CA PHE A 1040 -2.21 21.95 -30.73
C PHE A 1040 -2.71 22.75 -31.96
N GLN A 1041 -2.50 24.08 -31.93
CA GLN A 1041 -2.63 25.00 -33.06
C GLN A 1041 -1.49 24.78 -34.07
N ILE A 1042 -1.39 23.56 -34.60
CA ILE A 1042 -0.38 23.18 -35.59
C ILE A 1042 -0.91 23.57 -36.97
N THR A 1043 -0.18 24.45 -37.67
CA THR A 1043 -0.58 24.89 -39.02
C THR A 1043 -0.47 23.74 -40.03
N LYS A 1044 -1.08 23.90 -41.21
CA LYS A 1044 -0.99 22.89 -42.27
C LYS A 1044 0.47 22.61 -42.66
N GLU A 1045 1.29 23.66 -42.75
CA GLU A 1045 2.72 23.57 -43.06
C GLU A 1045 3.50 22.85 -41.95
N GLN A 1046 3.09 23.00 -40.68
CA GLN A 1046 3.71 22.30 -39.56
C GLN A 1046 3.29 20.82 -39.52
N ILE A 1047 2.03 20.48 -39.85
CA ILE A 1047 1.59 19.08 -40.09
C ILE A 1047 2.40 18.47 -41.24
N GLU A 1048 2.50 19.16 -42.37
CA GLU A 1048 3.23 18.69 -43.55
C GLU A 1048 4.75 18.58 -43.28
N LYS A 1049 5.32 19.46 -42.45
CA LYS A 1049 6.70 19.34 -41.95
C LYS A 1049 6.87 18.10 -41.05
N VAL A 1050 5.97 17.85 -40.10
CA VAL A 1050 6.04 16.67 -39.23
C VAL A 1050 5.88 15.38 -40.04
N ILE A 1051 4.99 15.35 -41.03
CA ILE A 1051 4.85 14.22 -41.97
C ILE A 1051 6.13 14.04 -42.80
N SER A 1052 6.69 15.13 -43.35
CA SER A 1052 7.95 15.10 -44.12
C SER A 1052 9.13 14.62 -43.28
N ASP A 1053 9.25 15.07 -42.04
CA ASP A 1053 10.33 14.68 -41.12
C ASP A 1053 10.13 13.22 -40.64
N HIS A 1054 8.89 12.77 -40.43
CA HIS A 1054 8.57 11.37 -40.16
C HIS A 1054 8.90 10.47 -41.37
N GLU A 1055 8.56 10.89 -42.59
CA GLU A 1055 8.94 10.17 -43.82
C GLU A 1055 10.47 10.08 -43.98
N LYS A 1056 11.23 11.14 -43.66
CA LYS A 1056 12.69 11.10 -43.66
C LYS A 1056 13.21 10.07 -42.64
N ILE A 1057 12.62 10.00 -41.46
CA ILE A 1057 12.98 9.02 -40.41
C ILE A 1057 12.65 7.58 -40.85
N LEU A 1058 11.50 7.37 -41.50
CA LEU A 1058 11.13 6.06 -42.06
C LEU A 1058 12.09 5.65 -43.19
N LYS A 1059 12.35 6.54 -44.16
CA LYS A 1059 13.28 6.29 -45.27
C LYS A 1059 14.73 6.09 -44.78
N ALA A 1060 15.14 6.74 -43.70
CA ALA A 1060 16.45 6.51 -43.05
C ALA A 1060 16.53 5.14 -42.37
N ARG A 1061 15.43 4.67 -41.75
CA ARG A 1061 15.31 3.30 -41.21
C ARG A 1061 15.35 2.25 -42.31
N GLU A 1062 14.60 2.44 -43.40
CA GLU A 1062 14.58 1.54 -44.57
C GLU A 1062 15.96 1.49 -45.26
N ALA A 1063 16.69 2.60 -45.30
CA ALA A 1063 18.06 2.68 -45.80
C ALA A 1063 19.12 2.09 -44.83
N GLY A 1064 18.72 1.46 -43.72
CA GLY A 1064 19.61 0.74 -42.81
C GLY A 1064 20.60 1.61 -42.03
N LYS A 1065 20.46 2.95 -42.06
CA LYS A 1065 21.37 3.86 -41.34
C LYS A 1065 21.00 3.97 -39.87
N VAL A 1066 21.65 3.14 -39.05
CA VAL A 1066 21.68 3.33 -37.60
C VAL A 1066 22.44 4.62 -37.28
N PHE A 1067 21.71 5.68 -36.93
CA PHE A 1067 22.30 6.85 -36.31
C PHE A 1067 22.54 6.58 -34.83
N GLY A 1068 23.82 6.58 -34.44
CA GLY A 1068 24.23 6.71 -33.05
C GLY A 1068 24.04 8.15 -32.54
N ARG A 1069 24.52 8.42 -31.33
CA ARG A 1069 24.61 9.78 -30.78
C ARG A 1069 25.31 10.73 -31.76
N PRO A 1070 24.77 11.93 -32.01
CA PRO A 1070 25.60 13.12 -32.19
C PRO A 1070 26.30 13.42 -30.86
N ASP A 1071 27.60 13.72 -30.90
CA ASP A 1071 28.30 14.37 -29.79
C ASP A 1071 28.02 15.89 -29.80
N LEU A 1072 28.41 16.58 -28.72
CA LEU A 1072 28.49 18.03 -28.69
C LEU A 1072 29.66 18.47 -29.58
N ASP A 1073 29.39 19.28 -30.61
CA ASP A 1073 30.27 20.32 -31.20
C ASP A 1073 29.70 20.80 -32.55
N ASP A 1074 28.68 21.66 -32.54
CA ASP A 1074 28.45 22.60 -33.66
C ASP A 1074 27.51 23.78 -33.32
N PHE A 1075 27.72 24.92 -33.98
CA PHE A 1075 26.88 26.13 -34.03
C PHE A 1075 26.59 26.94 -32.75
N VAL A 1076 27.61 27.73 -32.34
CA VAL A 1076 27.41 29.06 -31.74
C VAL A 1076 27.47 30.13 -32.84
N SER A 1077 26.40 30.90 -33.07
CA SER A 1077 26.44 32.34 -33.42
C SER A 1077 25.07 32.95 -33.78
N GLU A 1078 24.57 33.90 -32.97
CA GLU A 1078 24.27 35.31 -33.35
C GLU A 1078 23.60 36.05 -32.16
N THR A 1079 23.61 37.39 -32.17
CA THR A 1079 23.47 38.21 -30.94
C THR A 1079 22.82 39.57 -31.19
N ILE A 1080 22.24 40.20 -30.13
CA ILE A 1080 21.76 41.62 -30.06
C ILE A 1080 20.37 41.81 -30.75
N ASP A 1081 19.37 42.59 -30.28
CA ASP A 1081 19.40 43.83 -29.47
C ASP A 1081 18.26 44.00 -28.40
N LYS A 1082 18.29 45.13 -27.66
CA LYS A 1082 17.52 45.48 -26.44
C LYS A 1082 16.03 45.84 -26.64
N LYS A 1083 15.20 45.63 -25.60
CA LYS A 1083 14.56 46.68 -24.75
C LYS A 1083 13.69 46.12 -23.61
N SER A 1084 13.24 46.99 -22.69
CA SER A 1084 12.78 46.68 -21.32
C SER A 1084 11.31 47.02 -20.99
N SER A 1085 10.65 46.26 -20.09
CA SER A 1085 9.76 46.81 -19.03
C SER A 1085 9.26 45.76 -18.00
N THR A 1086 9.03 46.21 -16.75
CA THR A 1086 8.52 45.48 -15.55
C THR A 1086 7.00 45.19 -15.59
N GLY A 1087 6.37 44.30 -14.82
CA GLY A 1087 6.75 43.43 -13.67
C GLY A 1087 5.79 42.21 -13.57
N LEU A 1088 5.64 41.45 -12.46
CA LEU A 1088 5.72 41.82 -11.05
C LEU A 1088 6.04 40.61 -10.11
N ILE A 1089 7.22 40.62 -9.49
CA ILE A 1089 7.58 40.08 -8.15
C ILE A 1089 8.97 40.66 -7.85
N THR A 1090 9.16 41.33 -6.71
CA THR A 1090 10.36 42.14 -6.46
C THR A 1090 11.50 41.32 -5.84
N ALA A 1091 12.16 40.50 -6.67
CA ALA A 1091 13.42 39.87 -6.28
C ALA A 1091 14.54 40.93 -6.14
N ILE A 1092 15.29 40.86 -5.03
CA ILE A 1092 16.46 41.71 -4.75
C ILE A 1092 17.69 40.80 -4.77
N TYR A 1093 18.19 40.60 -5.99
CA TYR A 1093 19.31 39.73 -6.38
C TYR A 1093 20.66 40.46 -6.21
N ASP A 1094 21.72 39.86 -5.67
CA ASP A 1094 23.06 40.48 -5.59
C ASP A 1094 23.97 39.89 -6.67
N ASP A 1095 24.55 40.72 -7.55
CA ASP A 1095 25.54 40.30 -8.54
C ASP A 1095 26.81 41.14 -8.44
N LYS A 1096 27.97 40.48 -8.55
CA LYS A 1096 29.30 41.07 -8.53
C LYS A 1096 30.20 40.46 -9.59
N SER A 1097 30.18 40.98 -10.82
CA SER A 1097 31.45 41.22 -11.51
C SER A 1097 31.47 42.35 -12.55
N LYS A 1098 32.49 43.20 -12.40
CA LYS A 1098 33.22 43.98 -13.43
C LYS A 1098 32.57 45.21 -14.07
N THR A 1099 33.48 46.06 -14.56
CA THR A 1099 33.33 47.46 -14.96
C THR A 1099 33.49 47.66 -16.47
N SER A 1100 32.79 48.64 -17.06
CA SER A 1100 33.33 49.53 -18.09
C SER A 1100 32.38 50.70 -18.41
N GLU A 1101 32.91 51.76 -19.02
CA GLU A 1101 32.21 53.01 -19.36
C GLU A 1101 31.71 53.00 -20.83
N ASN A 1102 30.58 53.66 -21.13
CA ASN A 1102 30.54 54.89 -21.97
C ASN A 1102 29.13 55.30 -22.49
N SER A 1103 28.72 56.52 -22.12
CA SER A 1103 28.24 57.66 -22.95
C SER A 1103 27.18 57.55 -24.08
N LEU A 1104 26.49 58.70 -24.31
CA LEU A 1104 25.76 59.15 -25.53
C LEU A 1104 24.31 58.59 -25.72
N THR A 1105 23.24 59.39 -25.52
CA THR A 1105 22.55 60.37 -26.42
C THR A 1105 21.74 59.74 -27.57
N SER A 1106 20.55 60.20 -27.97
CA SER A 1106 19.67 61.30 -27.49
C SER A 1106 18.24 61.14 -28.05
N ASP A 1107 17.35 62.08 -27.71
CA ASP A 1107 16.12 62.46 -28.43
C ASP A 1107 14.92 61.48 -28.48
N ALA A 1108 13.68 61.89 -28.80
CA ALA A 1108 12.84 63.06 -28.44
C ALA A 1108 11.47 62.88 -29.15
N HIS A 1109 10.45 63.68 -28.79
CA HIS A 1109 9.15 63.82 -29.49
C HIS A 1109 8.19 62.60 -29.47
N ASP A 1110 6.85 62.75 -29.40
CA ASP A 1110 6.07 63.85 -28.84
C ASP A 1110 4.64 63.40 -28.42
N HIS A 1111 3.91 64.28 -27.74
CA HIS A 1111 2.46 64.20 -27.46
C HIS A 1111 1.63 64.81 -28.64
N PRO A 1112 0.27 64.93 -28.65
CA PRO A 1112 -0.72 64.77 -27.57
C PRO A 1112 -2.09 64.08 -27.88
N ASN A 1113 -2.85 63.83 -26.79
CA ASN A 1113 -4.32 63.96 -26.55
C ASN A 1113 -5.36 64.02 -27.70
N ALA A 1114 -6.53 63.36 -27.50
CA ALA A 1114 -7.88 63.99 -27.56
C ALA A 1114 -9.10 63.14 -27.06
N THR A 1115 -9.60 63.48 -25.86
CA THR A 1115 -11.04 63.69 -25.47
C THR A 1115 -12.23 62.74 -25.83
N LYS A 1116 -12.76 62.07 -24.78
CA LYS A 1116 -14.15 62.14 -24.21
C LYS A 1116 -15.47 61.95 -25.04
N SER A 1117 -16.26 60.94 -24.62
CA SER A 1117 -17.72 60.99 -24.28
C SER A 1117 -18.78 61.06 -25.43
N PRO A 1118 -20.10 60.71 -25.24
CA PRO A 1118 -20.82 60.01 -24.15
C PRO A 1118 -21.62 58.74 -24.62
N ARG A 1119 -22.44 58.13 -23.72
CA ARG A 1119 -23.52 57.15 -24.05
C ARG A 1119 -24.77 57.84 -24.66
N PRO A 1120 -25.74 57.07 -25.20
CA PRO A 1120 -26.99 56.88 -24.42
C PRO A 1120 -27.54 55.43 -24.41
N GLU A 1121 -28.74 55.25 -23.83
CA GLU A 1121 -29.54 54.01 -23.69
C GLU A 1121 -30.29 53.65 -25.00
N LYS A 1122 -31.15 52.62 -25.17
CA LYS A 1122 -32.08 51.91 -24.26
C LYS A 1122 -32.74 50.69 -24.96
N ASN A 1123 -33.15 49.64 -24.21
CA ASN A 1123 -34.21 48.63 -24.53
C ASN A 1123 -34.06 47.72 -25.80
N ASP A 1124 -34.61 46.49 -25.89
CA ASP A 1124 -35.11 45.49 -24.91
C ASP A 1124 -35.00 44.05 -25.55
N PRO A 1125 -35.84 43.01 -25.35
CA PRO A 1125 -35.35 41.67 -25.00
C PRO A 1125 -35.50 40.60 -26.13
N PHE A 1126 -34.92 39.40 -25.94
CA PHE A 1126 -35.66 38.11 -26.03
C PHE A 1126 -34.82 36.84 -25.74
N SER A 1127 -35.49 35.85 -25.13
CA SER A 1127 -35.32 34.38 -25.23
C SER A 1127 -34.05 33.66 -24.74
N LEU A 1128 -34.27 32.50 -24.13
CA LEU A 1128 -33.31 31.39 -24.02
C LEU A 1128 -33.47 30.48 -25.24
N ASP A 1129 -32.42 29.77 -25.66
CA ASP A 1129 -32.43 28.29 -25.63
C ASP A 1129 -31.09 27.66 -26.07
N ASP A 1130 -30.83 26.45 -25.57
CA ASP A 1130 -30.03 25.37 -26.17
C ASP A 1130 -28.60 25.65 -26.71
N ARG A 1131 -27.59 25.69 -25.81
CA ARG A 1131 -26.60 24.58 -25.57
C ARG A 1131 -25.31 24.98 -24.84
#